data_AF-A0A9X2CXM5-F1
#
_entry.id   AF-A0A9X2CXM5-F1
#
_cell.length_a   1.000
_cell.length_b   1.000
_cell.length_c   1.000
_cell.angle_alpha   90.00
_cell.angle_beta   90.00
_cell.angle_gamma   90.00
#
_symmetry.space_group_name_H-M   'P 1'
#
loop_
_entity.id
_entity.type
_entity.pdbx_description
1 polymer ?
#
loop_
_entity_poly.entity_id
_entity_poly.type
_entity_poly.pdbx_seq_one_letter_code
_entity_poly.pdbx_strand_id
1 'polypeptide(L)'
;MALKSPPSIFGIPEDFLNLITTFNTIPEEDHIQRLFYLQKINYRLKDITLNSSSYAWLSDTGPEGWQAHLHAYSINADASIFVKGMQFAEAIARHTKDKPLPIQVEDVYPLLQERDELLRNPSFEACKERYIAVNCQLHVLVDSERRIKEILDRHSEILAMAKAKLDAIQKRETLPAAGPTPTYKTKELGGHVNNDLYTLEIEGIDDLFVFRVEDRDKLGVEQDLHSFPVAKYFIEDYAVFMMRFKGSDFPIEYRPVVLSQYATGGNLAEVARSLRGTRDKDLGAKACFYFAQLGDFCEKLIEAKTYHPDIKLTNFLVHSNLIRVSDRKTFTAEAHPMASEIRSTPPYAPDEFTACLNERWTNYDSDVASETVMNMPQFMAYQLGMALKEFLILTQVDDVEIAELRKHDFNPALYFKTTPNPIVNFSLLIQELTRPDPNKRLSIQQFKNLLKFRNMKPEHFYKKIEEELPSATLGFQEDIDAINTLLNGSFPETEFITQANILFNKISKSQEPRLIRMAEKLATKCYREYAEPFFKQSIETALLNNDWEEAPWYRKLIHVLSFGYFSVDRVTQLSDIQDTMGLDLNGEQFLSYFPHLEFLTPSAMDSLGKIEAEYLKNVIRENVEMIISHDSMAQQESSESTEDVAISTTIPLDVAAESKKKTLPLNATPVSSMEKDPLSKAPEISKQIAPLNVTPVSSMKKDSSLTKSDAKHDESLDKESSESSSDWGTIVINDKKRTSVAARPAFFSSSKVNDETAVKPKAPVASRVDSVRTALFRGDGSHRKKPIHGHRTTVGEINWDPLPIAPVDEPPRLDSTNFAL
;
A
#
# COMPACT_ATOMS: atom_id res chain seq x y z
N MET A 1 -48.90 12.96 14.66
CA MET A 1 -48.01 14.12 14.85
C MET A 1 -47.14 14.29 13.61
N ALA A 2 -46.94 15.53 13.15
CA ALA A 2 -46.10 15.83 11.99
C ALA A 2 -44.64 16.04 12.39
N LEU A 3 -43.71 15.57 11.56
CA LEU A 3 -42.29 15.89 11.64
C LEU A 3 -42.11 17.32 11.16
N LYS A 4 -41.64 18.20 12.05
CA LYS A 4 -41.30 19.59 11.75
C LYS A 4 -40.37 19.64 10.53
N SER A 5 -40.65 20.48 9.53
CA SER A 5 -39.73 20.64 8.39
C SER A 5 -38.49 21.42 8.81
N PRO A 6 -37.28 21.07 8.34
CA PRO A 6 -36.11 21.90 8.52
C PRO A 6 -36.28 23.24 7.78
N PRO A 7 -35.69 24.36 8.28
CA PRO A 7 -35.81 25.64 7.61
C PRO A 7 -35.28 25.60 6.17
N SER A 8 -36.04 26.14 5.21
CA SER A 8 -35.77 26.06 3.76
C SER A 8 -34.62 26.97 3.27
N ILE A 9 -33.58 27.14 4.08
CA ILE A 9 -32.48 28.08 3.85
C ILE A 9 -31.28 27.32 3.29
N PHE A 10 -30.75 27.80 2.16
CA PHE A 10 -29.50 27.42 1.47
C PHE A 10 -28.79 26.14 1.96
N GLY A 11 -28.90 25.06 1.19
CA GLY A 11 -28.05 23.86 1.31
C GLY A 11 -28.81 22.54 1.47
N ILE A 12 -30.09 22.55 1.81
CA ILE A 12 -30.91 21.32 1.83
C ILE A 12 -31.53 21.10 0.43
N PRO A 13 -31.29 19.95 -0.22
CA PRO A 13 -31.90 19.63 -1.51
C PRO A 13 -33.43 19.55 -1.47
N GLU A 14 -34.10 19.97 -2.56
CA GLU A 14 -35.56 19.97 -2.65
C GLU A 14 -36.15 18.54 -2.59
N ASP A 15 -35.48 17.55 -3.18
CA ASP A 15 -35.85 16.14 -3.09
C ASP A 15 -35.84 15.63 -1.64
N PHE A 16 -34.94 16.12 -0.79
CA PHE A 16 -34.92 15.79 0.63
C PHE A 16 -36.11 16.41 1.39
N LEU A 17 -36.44 17.68 1.11
CA LEU A 17 -37.64 18.33 1.68
C LEU A 17 -38.94 17.63 1.24
N ASN A 18 -38.99 17.11 0.02
CA ASN A 18 -40.12 16.33 -0.48
C ASN A 18 -40.31 15.01 0.30
N LEU A 19 -39.25 14.35 0.78
CA LEU A 19 -39.37 13.17 1.65
C LEU A 19 -40.07 13.49 2.98
N ILE A 20 -39.74 14.63 3.60
CA ILE A 20 -40.34 15.08 4.86
C ILE A 20 -41.80 15.50 4.64
N THR A 21 -42.07 16.22 3.55
CA THR A 21 -43.44 16.58 3.16
C THR A 21 -44.30 15.34 2.94
N THR A 22 -43.75 14.31 2.26
CA THR A 22 -44.46 13.02 2.06
C THR A 22 -44.66 12.28 3.39
N PHE A 23 -43.65 12.23 4.27
CA PHE A 23 -43.80 11.65 5.61
C PHE A 23 -44.97 12.28 6.40
N ASN A 24 -45.18 13.58 6.26
CA ASN A 24 -46.24 14.32 6.94
C ASN A 24 -47.64 14.11 6.35
N THR A 25 -47.78 13.63 5.11
CA THR A 25 -49.08 13.28 4.52
C THR A 25 -49.52 11.84 4.82
N ILE A 26 -48.63 10.99 5.33
CA ILE A 26 -48.91 9.58 5.59
C ILE A 26 -49.67 9.40 6.93
N PRO A 27 -50.82 8.71 6.93
CA PRO A 27 -51.62 8.44 8.14
C PRO A 27 -50.80 7.81 9.28
N GLU A 28 -51.11 8.16 10.52
CA GLU A 28 -50.34 7.73 11.69
C GLU A 28 -50.38 6.21 11.90
N GLU A 29 -51.42 5.56 11.39
CA GLU A 29 -51.68 4.13 11.42
C GLU A 29 -50.87 3.34 10.39
N ASP A 30 -50.39 3.96 9.29
CA ASP A 30 -49.48 3.30 8.33
C ASP A 30 -48.03 3.37 8.82
N HIS A 31 -47.77 2.64 9.90
CA HIS A 31 -46.46 2.55 10.51
C HIS A 31 -45.37 2.08 9.53
N ILE A 32 -45.69 1.22 8.57
CA ILE A 32 -44.71 0.67 7.62
C ILE A 32 -44.28 1.75 6.62
N GLN A 33 -45.23 2.48 6.04
CA GLN A 33 -44.90 3.58 5.12
C GLN A 33 -44.19 4.71 5.87
N ARG A 34 -44.59 5.02 7.11
CA ARG A 34 -43.88 5.98 7.98
C ARG A 34 -42.43 5.54 8.26
N LEU A 35 -42.21 4.28 8.60
CA LEU A 35 -40.87 3.71 8.83
C LEU A 35 -40.01 3.73 7.56
N PHE A 36 -40.57 3.44 6.38
CA PHE A 36 -39.86 3.57 5.11
C PHE A 36 -39.36 4.99 4.87
N TYR A 37 -40.22 6.00 5.02
CA TYR A 37 -39.80 7.39 4.82
C TYR A 37 -38.82 7.87 5.90
N LEU A 38 -38.96 7.46 7.17
CA LEU A 38 -37.94 7.73 8.20
C LEU A 38 -36.59 7.10 7.84
N GLN A 39 -36.56 5.84 7.41
CA GLN A 39 -35.31 5.17 7.04
C GLN A 39 -34.68 5.82 5.80
N LYS A 40 -35.51 6.24 4.83
CA LYS A 40 -35.08 6.92 3.60
C LYS A 40 -34.53 8.33 3.88
N ILE A 41 -35.16 9.08 4.79
CA ILE A 41 -34.62 10.36 5.30
C ILE A 41 -33.26 10.11 5.98
N ASN A 42 -33.18 9.16 6.92
CA ASN A 42 -31.92 8.80 7.59
C ASN A 42 -30.83 8.38 6.59
N TYR A 43 -31.20 7.66 5.54
CA TYR A 43 -30.29 7.21 4.50
C TYR A 43 -29.72 8.38 3.67
N ARG A 44 -30.55 9.38 3.33
CA ARG A 44 -30.13 10.57 2.57
C ARG A 44 -29.33 11.59 3.40
N LEU A 45 -29.44 11.58 4.73
CA LEU A 45 -28.64 12.46 5.60
C LEU A 45 -27.12 12.29 5.43
N LYS A 46 -26.65 11.11 4.98
CA LYS A 46 -25.21 10.84 4.75
C LYS A 46 -24.58 11.79 3.71
N ASP A 47 -25.39 12.33 2.80
CA ASP A 47 -24.95 13.14 1.66
C ASP A 47 -25.03 14.65 1.93
N ILE A 48 -25.67 15.06 3.04
CA ILE A 48 -26.02 16.46 3.33
C ILE A 48 -24.97 17.10 4.24
N THR A 49 -24.27 18.10 3.71
CA THR A 49 -23.45 19.02 4.50
C THR A 49 -24.33 19.83 5.45
N LEU A 50 -24.07 19.75 6.76
CA LEU A 50 -24.90 20.44 7.74
C LEU A 50 -24.60 21.95 7.84
N ASN A 51 -25.64 22.71 8.12
CA ASN A 51 -25.59 24.12 8.48
C ASN A 51 -26.31 24.31 9.83
N SER A 52 -26.29 25.52 10.40
CA SER A 52 -26.89 25.78 11.72
C SER A 52 -28.38 25.44 11.81
N SER A 53 -29.13 25.55 10.71
CA SER A 53 -30.56 25.24 10.65
C SER A 53 -30.82 23.74 10.60
N SER A 54 -30.09 23.00 9.76
CA SER A 54 -30.23 21.53 9.66
C SER A 54 -29.65 20.80 10.87
N TYR A 55 -28.56 21.30 11.47
CA TYR A 55 -28.04 20.80 12.74
C TYR A 55 -29.04 20.99 13.89
N ALA A 56 -29.67 22.17 13.99
CA ALA A 56 -30.69 22.42 15.02
C ALA A 56 -31.91 21.51 14.84
N TRP A 57 -32.32 21.23 13.60
CA TRP A 57 -33.40 20.30 13.29
C TRP A 57 -33.07 18.83 13.65
N LEU A 58 -31.86 18.35 13.33
CA LEU A 58 -31.39 17.02 13.73
C LEU A 58 -31.23 16.86 15.25
N SER A 59 -30.95 17.96 15.93
CA SER A 59 -30.78 18.02 17.39
C SER A 59 -32.09 18.31 18.14
N ASP A 60 -33.22 18.46 17.45
CA ASP A 60 -34.50 18.79 18.07
C ASP A 60 -35.05 17.56 18.81
N THR A 61 -35.03 17.64 20.14
CA THR A 61 -35.57 16.64 21.07
C THR A 61 -37.05 16.91 21.42
N GLY A 62 -37.65 17.96 20.87
CA GLY A 62 -39.08 18.24 21.01
C GLY A 62 -39.95 17.16 20.36
N PRO A 63 -41.26 17.12 20.67
CA PRO A 63 -42.15 16.04 20.23
C PRO A 63 -42.33 15.96 18.70
N GLU A 64 -42.20 17.08 17.99
CA GLU A 64 -42.22 17.16 16.51
C GLU A 64 -40.82 17.01 15.88
N GLY A 65 -39.79 16.80 16.70
CA GLY A 65 -38.40 16.74 16.30
C GLY A 65 -37.99 15.38 15.71
N TRP A 66 -36.91 15.39 14.92
CA TRP A 66 -36.38 14.19 14.27
C TRP A 66 -36.13 13.04 15.26
N GLN A 67 -35.57 13.34 16.43
CA GLN A 67 -35.21 12.33 17.42
C GLN A 67 -36.43 11.69 18.07
N ALA A 68 -37.50 12.48 18.33
CA ALA A 68 -38.75 11.96 18.88
C ALA A 68 -39.45 10.98 17.92
N HIS A 69 -39.42 11.26 16.61
CA HIS A 69 -39.97 10.37 15.59
C HIS A 69 -39.23 9.04 15.46
N LEU A 70 -37.90 9.02 15.65
CA LEU A 70 -37.15 7.75 15.73
C LEU A 70 -37.41 7.01 17.06
N HIS A 71 -37.41 7.74 18.18
CA HIS A 71 -37.65 7.18 19.51
C HIS A 71 -39.03 6.53 19.65
N ALA A 72 -40.06 7.07 18.97
CA ALA A 72 -41.39 6.48 18.92
C ALA A 72 -41.44 5.02 18.40
N TYR A 73 -40.43 4.61 17.62
CA TYR A 73 -40.26 3.24 17.12
C TYR A 73 -39.14 2.45 17.82
N SER A 74 -38.57 2.99 18.90
CA SER A 74 -37.38 2.47 19.61
C SER A 74 -36.09 2.50 18.78
N ILE A 75 -35.97 3.44 17.82
CA ILE A 75 -34.78 3.63 16.99
C ILE A 75 -33.92 4.72 17.63
N ASN A 76 -32.64 4.43 17.88
CA ASN A 76 -31.73 5.38 18.51
C ASN A 76 -31.00 6.21 17.43
N ALA A 77 -31.17 7.54 17.50
CA ALA A 77 -30.58 8.49 16.56
C ALA A 77 -29.03 8.47 16.56
N ASP A 78 -28.40 8.22 17.71
CA ASP A 78 -26.95 8.20 17.89
C ASP A 78 -26.33 6.81 17.58
N ALA A 79 -27.13 5.76 17.36
CA ALA A 79 -26.62 4.41 17.10
C ALA A 79 -25.81 4.32 15.80
N SER A 80 -24.81 3.44 15.78
CA SER A 80 -24.04 3.17 14.56
C SER A 80 -24.91 2.59 13.43
N ILE A 81 -24.42 2.74 12.19
CA ILE A 81 -25.18 2.50 10.96
C ILE A 81 -25.80 1.09 10.91
N PHE A 82 -25.04 0.07 11.32
CA PHE A 82 -25.51 -1.31 11.38
C PHE A 82 -26.63 -1.50 12.41
N VAL A 83 -26.41 -1.05 13.65
CA VAL A 83 -27.37 -1.19 14.76
C VAL A 83 -28.68 -0.46 14.44
N LYS A 84 -28.58 0.78 13.96
CA LYS A 84 -29.73 1.58 13.53
C LYS A 84 -30.51 0.89 12.41
N GLY A 85 -29.80 0.29 11.44
CA GLY A 85 -30.39 -0.52 10.38
C GLY A 85 -31.20 -1.72 10.90
N MET A 86 -30.75 -2.37 11.97
CA MET A 86 -31.46 -3.48 12.61
C MET A 86 -32.63 -3.02 13.49
N GLN A 87 -32.53 -1.87 14.15
CA GLN A 87 -33.65 -1.26 14.89
C GLN A 87 -34.82 -0.90 13.95
N PHE A 88 -34.53 -0.39 12.75
CA PHE A 88 -35.56 -0.23 11.70
C PHE A 88 -36.18 -1.58 11.30
N ALA A 89 -35.36 -2.62 11.07
CA ALA A 89 -35.83 -3.95 10.70
C ALA A 89 -36.77 -4.56 11.76
N GLU A 90 -36.40 -4.45 13.04
CA GLU A 90 -37.23 -4.88 14.17
C GLU A 90 -38.56 -4.13 14.25
N ALA A 91 -38.53 -2.79 14.12
CA ALA A 91 -39.76 -1.97 14.12
C ALA A 91 -40.71 -2.35 12.98
N ILE A 92 -40.19 -2.56 11.77
CA ILE A 92 -40.98 -2.97 10.59
C ILE A 92 -41.58 -4.37 10.81
N ALA A 93 -40.79 -5.32 11.31
CA ALA A 93 -41.26 -6.67 11.62
C ALA A 93 -42.32 -6.71 12.75
N ARG A 94 -42.28 -5.75 13.69
CA ARG A 94 -43.28 -5.58 14.77
C ARG A 94 -44.62 -5.06 14.25
N HIS A 95 -44.62 -4.20 13.23
CA HIS A 95 -45.83 -3.64 12.61
C HIS A 95 -46.37 -4.44 11.41
N THR A 96 -45.64 -5.48 10.96
CA THR A 96 -46.06 -6.34 9.85
C THR A 96 -47.04 -7.42 10.32
N LYS A 97 -48.25 -7.44 9.74
CA LYS A 97 -49.30 -8.42 10.09
C LYS A 97 -49.02 -9.80 9.51
N ASP A 98 -48.76 -9.84 8.19
CA ASP A 98 -48.46 -11.07 7.46
C ASP A 98 -46.95 -11.24 7.37
N LYS A 99 -46.35 -11.92 8.35
CA LYS A 99 -44.90 -12.18 8.34
C LYS A 99 -44.55 -13.07 7.13
N PRO A 100 -43.66 -12.64 6.23
CA PRO A 100 -43.24 -13.48 5.12
C PRO A 100 -42.59 -14.76 5.64
N LEU A 101 -42.76 -15.86 4.91
CA LEU A 101 -42.17 -17.15 5.27
C LEU A 101 -40.64 -17.00 5.45
N PRO A 102 -40.05 -17.58 6.51
CA PRO A 102 -38.62 -17.50 6.74
C PRO A 102 -37.88 -18.23 5.62
N ILE A 103 -37.25 -17.46 4.74
CA ILE A 103 -36.25 -17.97 3.80
C ILE A 103 -34.97 -18.18 4.61
N GLN A 104 -34.31 -19.33 4.46
CA GLN A 104 -32.96 -19.50 4.99
C GLN A 104 -32.02 -18.57 4.23
N VAL A 105 -31.54 -17.55 4.92
CA VAL A 105 -30.49 -16.63 4.45
C VAL A 105 -29.27 -16.90 5.33
N GLU A 106 -28.10 -17.06 4.72
CA GLU A 106 -26.84 -17.38 5.44
C GLU A 106 -25.94 -16.16 5.67
N ASP A 107 -26.20 -15.03 5.01
CA ASP A 107 -25.40 -13.80 5.15
C ASP A 107 -26.27 -12.54 5.14
N VAL A 108 -25.87 -11.56 5.95
CA VAL A 108 -26.62 -10.32 6.20
C VAL A 108 -26.40 -9.26 5.12
N TYR A 109 -25.23 -9.23 4.49
CA TYR A 109 -24.85 -8.16 3.56
C TYR A 109 -25.72 -8.07 2.29
N PRO A 110 -26.14 -9.18 1.65
CA PRO A 110 -27.07 -9.11 0.52
C PRO A 110 -28.40 -8.42 0.88
N LEU A 111 -28.94 -8.68 2.07
CA LEU A 111 -30.16 -8.03 2.55
C LEU A 111 -29.95 -6.55 2.89
N LEU A 112 -28.79 -6.17 3.43
CA LEU A 112 -28.43 -4.77 3.67
C LEU A 112 -28.31 -3.99 2.36
N GLN A 113 -27.63 -4.55 1.35
CA GLN A 113 -27.48 -3.94 0.02
C GLN A 113 -28.83 -3.78 -0.68
N GLU A 114 -29.66 -4.83 -0.66
CA GLU A 114 -30.99 -4.76 -1.25
C GLU A 114 -31.88 -3.74 -0.55
N ARG A 115 -31.88 -3.70 0.80
CA ARG A 115 -32.58 -2.66 1.56
C ARG A 115 -32.14 -1.26 1.11
N ASP A 116 -30.83 -1.01 1.01
CA ASP A 116 -30.30 0.31 0.68
C ASP A 116 -30.59 0.71 -0.77
N GLU A 117 -30.70 -0.26 -1.70
CA GLU A 117 -31.22 -0.04 -3.05
C GLU A 117 -32.72 0.29 -3.06
N LEU A 118 -33.54 -0.39 -2.25
CA LEU A 118 -34.96 -0.06 -2.09
C LEU A 118 -35.17 1.34 -1.48
N LEU A 119 -34.24 1.82 -0.65
CA LEU A 119 -34.25 3.20 -0.13
C LEU A 119 -33.82 4.24 -1.19
N ARG A 120 -33.07 3.84 -2.23
CA ARG A 120 -32.80 4.69 -3.42
C ARG A 120 -34.03 4.79 -4.34
N ASN A 121 -34.93 3.79 -4.36
CA ASN A 121 -36.14 3.80 -5.20
C ASN A 121 -37.06 5.00 -4.87
N PRO A 122 -37.57 5.76 -5.86
CA PRO A 122 -38.42 6.93 -5.62
C PRO A 122 -39.72 6.64 -4.84
N SER A 123 -40.40 5.51 -5.06
CA SER A 123 -41.77 5.26 -4.58
C SER A 123 -41.89 4.05 -3.65
N PHE A 124 -42.58 4.24 -2.51
CA PHE A 124 -42.90 3.14 -1.60
C PHE A 124 -43.79 2.06 -2.24
N GLU A 125 -44.83 2.45 -2.97
CA GLU A 125 -45.77 1.48 -3.57
C GLU A 125 -45.10 0.53 -4.57
N ALA A 126 -44.01 0.99 -5.22
CA ALA A 126 -43.24 0.16 -6.16
C ALA A 126 -42.31 -0.86 -5.47
N CYS A 127 -42.04 -0.71 -4.16
CA CYS A 127 -41.08 -1.54 -3.42
C CYS A 127 -41.61 -2.16 -2.12
N LYS A 128 -42.84 -1.80 -1.70
CA LYS A 128 -43.49 -2.14 -0.42
C LYS A 128 -43.30 -3.59 0.02
N GLU A 129 -43.73 -4.54 -0.80
CA GLU A 129 -43.68 -5.97 -0.45
C GLU A 129 -42.25 -6.45 -0.23
N ARG A 130 -41.31 -6.03 -1.09
CA ARG A 130 -39.91 -6.43 -0.99
C ARG A 130 -39.21 -5.76 0.19
N TYR A 131 -39.50 -4.49 0.45
CA TYR A 131 -38.99 -3.75 1.60
C TYR A 131 -39.43 -4.37 2.93
N ILE A 132 -40.70 -4.77 3.05
CA ILE A 132 -41.22 -5.52 4.21
C ILE A 132 -40.50 -6.87 4.33
N ALA A 133 -40.37 -7.62 3.24
CA ALA A 133 -39.73 -8.93 3.24
C ALA A 133 -38.27 -8.89 3.68
N VAL A 134 -37.47 -7.97 3.13
CA VAL A 134 -36.06 -7.79 3.49
C VAL A 134 -35.89 -7.42 4.95
N ASN A 135 -36.68 -6.48 5.48
CA ASN A 135 -36.60 -6.10 6.90
C ASN A 135 -37.06 -7.22 7.85
N CYS A 136 -38.09 -8.00 7.47
CA CYS A 136 -38.47 -9.18 8.24
C CYS A 136 -37.38 -10.25 8.23
N GLN A 137 -36.67 -10.45 7.12
CA GLN A 137 -35.55 -11.39 7.02
C GLN A 137 -34.34 -10.92 7.85
N LEU A 138 -34.00 -9.63 7.81
CA LEU A 138 -32.97 -9.03 8.67
C LEU A 138 -33.29 -9.25 10.15
N HIS A 139 -34.54 -9.05 10.58
CA HIS A 139 -34.96 -9.31 11.95
C HIS A 139 -34.86 -10.80 12.32
N VAL A 140 -35.23 -11.73 11.43
CA VAL A 140 -35.07 -13.18 11.66
C VAL A 140 -33.60 -13.59 11.76
N LEU A 141 -32.68 -12.95 11.02
CA LEU A 141 -31.24 -13.18 11.15
C LEU A 141 -30.71 -12.81 12.54
N VAL A 142 -31.24 -11.76 13.18
CA VAL A 142 -30.83 -11.39 14.55
C VAL A 142 -31.09 -12.50 15.55
N ASP A 143 -32.19 -13.23 15.43
CA ASP A 143 -32.51 -14.34 16.34
C ASP A 143 -31.90 -15.68 15.95
N SER A 144 -31.59 -15.90 14.66
CA SER A 144 -31.07 -17.18 14.15
C SER A 144 -29.55 -17.23 14.03
N GLU A 145 -28.87 -16.11 13.72
CA GLU A 145 -27.41 -16.05 13.67
C GLU A 145 -26.85 -15.48 14.97
N ARG A 146 -26.37 -16.39 15.85
CA ARG A 146 -25.77 -16.06 17.15
C ARG A 146 -24.74 -14.91 17.10
N ARG A 147 -23.92 -14.85 16.05
CA ARG A 147 -22.88 -13.82 15.89
C ARG A 147 -23.48 -12.41 15.73
N ILE A 148 -24.55 -12.28 14.93
CA ILE A 148 -25.23 -10.99 14.75
C ILE A 148 -25.88 -10.56 16.05
N LYS A 149 -26.48 -11.51 16.79
CA LYS A 149 -27.06 -11.26 18.11
C LYS A 149 -26.03 -10.73 19.11
N GLU A 150 -24.91 -11.43 19.26
CA GLU A 150 -23.81 -11.03 20.16
C GLU A 150 -23.22 -9.65 19.80
N ILE A 151 -23.18 -9.29 18.51
CA ILE A 151 -22.80 -7.94 18.08
C ILE A 151 -23.85 -6.91 18.51
N LEU A 152 -25.14 -7.15 18.24
CA LEU A 152 -26.19 -6.18 18.54
C LEU A 152 -26.43 -5.98 20.04
N ASP A 153 -26.43 -7.06 20.82
CA ASP A 153 -26.59 -7.01 22.28
C ASP A 153 -25.46 -6.18 22.90
N ARG A 154 -24.19 -6.48 22.55
CA ARG A 154 -23.00 -5.74 23.01
C ARG A 154 -23.02 -4.27 22.56
N HIS A 155 -23.36 -3.97 21.31
CA HIS A 155 -23.43 -2.59 20.83
C HIS A 155 -24.53 -1.80 21.54
N SER A 156 -25.69 -2.42 21.82
CA SER A 156 -26.79 -1.80 22.56
C SER A 156 -26.45 -1.56 24.02
N GLU A 157 -25.74 -2.49 24.67
CA GLU A 157 -25.22 -2.32 26.04
C GLU A 157 -24.23 -1.15 26.13
N ILE A 158 -23.21 -1.13 25.25
CA ILE A 158 -22.22 -0.03 25.20
C ILE A 158 -22.91 1.31 24.91
N LEU A 159 -23.87 1.35 23.98
CA LEU A 159 -24.60 2.57 23.63
C LEU A 159 -25.48 3.08 24.79
N ALA A 160 -26.11 2.17 25.54
CA ALA A 160 -26.89 2.53 26.73
C ALA A 160 -25.97 3.07 27.84
N MET A 161 -24.85 2.39 28.11
CA MET A 161 -23.87 2.78 29.12
C MET A 161 -23.16 4.10 28.76
N ALA A 162 -22.92 4.38 27.47
CA ALA A 162 -22.33 5.63 27.01
C ALA A 162 -23.33 6.80 26.91
N LYS A 163 -24.65 6.55 26.95
CA LYS A 163 -25.68 7.53 26.58
C LYS A 163 -25.59 8.85 27.34
N ALA A 164 -25.38 8.81 28.66
CA ALA A 164 -25.26 10.03 29.46
C ALA A 164 -24.02 10.86 29.08
N LYS A 165 -22.89 10.21 28.73
CA LYS A 165 -21.69 10.90 28.22
C LYS A 165 -21.93 11.49 26.83
N LEU A 166 -22.63 10.77 25.94
CA LEU A 166 -22.99 11.24 24.60
C LEU A 166 -23.90 12.48 24.66
N ASP A 167 -24.92 12.47 25.51
CA ASP A 167 -25.83 13.61 25.67
C ASP A 167 -25.16 14.80 26.35
N ALA A 168 -24.27 14.57 27.33
CA ALA A 168 -23.46 15.62 27.96
C ALA A 168 -22.50 16.32 26.96
N ILE A 169 -21.82 15.54 26.09
CA ILE A 169 -20.96 16.07 25.01
C ILE A 169 -21.79 16.93 24.05
N GLN A 170 -22.97 16.45 23.67
CA GLN A 170 -23.88 17.15 22.75
C GLN A 170 -24.68 18.29 23.40
N LYS A 171 -24.57 18.47 24.72
CA LYS A 171 -25.32 19.45 25.54
C LYS A 171 -26.84 19.27 25.46
N ARG A 172 -27.31 18.02 25.40
CA ARG A 172 -28.73 17.65 25.49
C ARG A 172 -29.12 17.44 26.95
N GLU A 173 -30.40 17.65 27.28
CA GLU A 173 -30.94 17.25 28.58
C GLU A 173 -30.93 15.73 28.69
N THR A 174 -30.23 15.21 29.70
CA THR A 174 -30.19 13.77 29.96
C THR A 174 -31.46 13.37 30.70
N LEU A 175 -32.28 12.51 30.10
CA LEU A 175 -33.39 11.89 30.82
C LEU A 175 -32.82 11.09 32.01
N PRO A 176 -33.44 11.13 33.20
CA PRO A 176 -32.97 10.36 34.35
C PRO A 176 -33.05 8.87 34.03
N ALA A 177 -31.88 8.22 33.94
CA ALA A 177 -31.79 6.79 33.70
C ALA A 177 -32.40 6.01 34.88
N ALA A 178 -32.96 4.82 34.60
CA ALA A 178 -33.57 3.95 35.61
C ALA A 178 -32.55 3.21 36.51
N GLY A 179 -31.32 3.72 36.60
CA GLY A 179 -30.20 3.12 37.31
C GLY A 179 -29.06 4.13 37.53
N PRO A 180 -27.98 3.75 38.23
CA PRO A 180 -26.84 4.64 38.46
C PRO A 180 -26.14 5.00 37.14
N THR A 181 -25.88 6.28 36.92
CA THR A 181 -25.05 6.74 35.79
C THR A 181 -23.61 6.26 35.99
N PRO A 182 -22.98 5.58 35.02
CA PRO A 182 -21.57 5.17 35.12
C PRO A 182 -20.64 6.37 35.34
N THR A 183 -19.53 6.17 36.05
CA THR A 183 -18.44 7.14 36.00
C THR A 183 -17.62 6.94 34.71
N TYR A 184 -17.06 8.04 34.20
CA TYR A 184 -16.31 8.05 32.94
C TYR A 184 -14.96 8.72 33.14
N LYS A 185 -13.89 8.12 32.60
CA LYS A 185 -12.60 8.80 32.44
C LYS A 185 -12.33 9.03 30.97
N THR A 186 -11.83 10.21 30.62
CA THR A 186 -11.47 10.56 29.24
C THR A 186 -10.12 11.23 29.20
N LYS A 187 -9.24 10.78 28.30
CA LYS A 187 -7.89 11.34 28.09
C LYS A 187 -7.60 11.45 26.60
N GLU A 188 -7.05 12.59 26.18
CA GLU A 188 -6.57 12.83 24.81
C GLU A 188 -5.49 11.81 24.41
N LEU A 189 -5.57 11.30 23.18
CA LEU A 189 -4.72 10.22 22.66
C LEU A 189 -3.72 10.76 21.62
N GLY A 190 -2.57 11.22 22.12
CA GLY A 190 -1.39 11.58 21.32
C GLY A 190 -1.37 13.05 20.89
N GLY A 191 -0.24 13.73 21.14
CA GLY A 191 -0.05 15.14 20.78
C GLY A 191 0.33 15.41 19.32
N HIS A 192 0.31 14.37 18.46
CA HIS A 192 0.82 14.40 17.08
C HIS A 192 -0.03 13.55 16.11
N VAL A 193 -1.36 13.53 16.27
CA VAL A 193 -2.28 12.83 15.36
C VAL A 193 -3.14 13.86 14.61
N ASN A 194 -3.34 13.67 13.31
CA ASN A 194 -4.10 14.62 12.46
C ASN A 194 -5.62 14.68 12.75
N ASN A 195 -6.14 13.84 13.65
CA ASN A 195 -7.54 13.80 14.05
C ASN A 195 -7.58 13.93 15.59
N ASP A 196 -8.56 14.65 16.14
CA ASP A 196 -8.76 14.71 17.59
C ASP A 196 -9.26 13.36 18.11
N LEU A 197 -8.46 12.68 18.93
CA LEU A 197 -8.75 11.37 19.50
C LEU A 197 -8.80 11.45 21.03
N TYR A 198 -9.87 10.91 21.62
CA TYR A 198 -10.04 10.87 23.08
C TYR A 198 -10.40 9.45 23.51
N THR A 199 -9.58 8.86 24.38
CA THR A 199 -9.95 7.62 25.08
C THR A 199 -11.16 7.84 25.97
N LEU A 200 -11.96 6.78 26.16
CA LEU A 200 -13.08 6.72 27.10
C LEU A 200 -13.02 5.37 27.84
N GLU A 201 -12.85 5.44 29.16
CA GLU A 201 -13.15 4.35 30.09
C GLU A 201 -14.58 4.53 30.60
N ILE A 202 -15.34 3.42 30.68
CA ILE A 202 -16.70 3.39 31.23
C ILE A 202 -16.69 2.44 32.43
N GLU A 203 -17.05 2.92 33.61
CA GLU A 203 -17.14 2.06 34.80
C GLU A 203 -18.14 0.91 34.60
N GLY A 204 -17.69 -0.32 34.86
CA GLY A 204 -18.46 -1.55 34.62
C GLY A 204 -18.20 -2.23 33.27
N ILE A 205 -17.36 -1.65 32.40
CA ILE A 205 -16.91 -2.28 31.15
C ILE A 205 -15.38 -2.29 31.12
N ASP A 206 -14.76 -3.46 30.96
CA ASP A 206 -13.30 -3.63 30.95
C ASP A 206 -12.62 -3.13 29.65
N ASP A 207 -13.40 -3.01 28.57
CA ASP A 207 -12.92 -2.51 27.26
C ASP A 207 -12.66 -0.99 27.28
N LEU A 208 -11.57 -0.59 26.60
CA LEU A 208 -11.26 0.81 26.33
C LEU A 208 -11.93 1.26 25.02
N PHE A 209 -12.47 2.47 25.00
CA PHE A 209 -13.12 3.08 23.84
C PHE A 209 -12.39 4.33 23.36
N VAL A 210 -12.69 4.79 22.16
CA VAL A 210 -12.19 6.03 21.56
C VAL A 210 -13.33 6.83 20.96
N PHE A 211 -13.45 8.10 21.35
CA PHE A 211 -14.08 9.13 20.54
C PHE A 211 -13.08 9.63 19.51
N ARG A 212 -13.46 9.59 18.23
CA ARG A 212 -12.71 10.22 17.15
C ARG A 212 -13.55 11.30 16.47
N VAL A 213 -12.93 12.45 16.22
CA VAL A 213 -13.51 13.51 15.38
C VAL A 213 -13.10 13.23 13.94
N GLU A 214 -14.08 13.02 13.08
CA GLU A 214 -13.85 12.74 11.66
C GLU A 214 -13.54 14.02 10.89
N ASP A 215 -12.48 14.00 10.10
CA ASP A 215 -12.00 15.12 9.31
C ASP A 215 -12.71 15.19 7.94
N ARG A 216 -14.04 15.38 8.01
CA ARG A 216 -14.99 15.51 6.89
C ARG A 216 -16.30 16.12 7.38
N ASP A 217 -17.09 16.68 6.47
CA ASP A 217 -18.38 17.34 6.76
C ASP A 217 -19.59 16.39 6.71
N LYS A 218 -19.45 15.23 6.05
CA LYS A 218 -20.50 14.24 5.81
C LYS A 218 -19.96 12.81 5.79
N LEU A 219 -20.84 11.82 5.96
CA LEU A 219 -20.44 10.40 5.98
C LEU A 219 -20.24 9.81 4.58
N GLY A 220 -21.06 10.22 3.60
CA GLY A 220 -20.94 9.82 2.19
C GLY A 220 -20.82 8.31 1.97
N VAL A 221 -19.81 7.92 1.17
CA VAL A 221 -19.52 6.54 0.75
C VAL A 221 -19.37 5.56 1.92
N GLU A 222 -18.90 6.02 3.09
CA GLU A 222 -18.76 5.16 4.27
C GLU A 222 -20.07 4.47 4.65
N GLN A 223 -21.19 5.18 4.59
CA GLN A 223 -22.47 4.60 4.97
C GLN A 223 -22.93 3.53 3.99
N ASP A 224 -22.60 3.64 2.70
CA ASP A 224 -22.86 2.55 1.74
C ASP A 224 -22.01 1.32 2.08
N LEU A 225 -20.73 1.50 2.43
CA LEU A 225 -19.81 0.40 2.73
C LEU A 225 -20.21 -0.46 3.94
N HIS A 226 -20.97 0.08 4.90
CA HIS A 226 -21.54 -0.72 6.00
C HIS A 226 -22.56 -1.77 5.54
N SER A 227 -23.05 -1.70 4.29
CA SER A 227 -23.86 -2.75 3.65
C SER A 227 -23.02 -3.84 2.94
N PHE A 228 -21.70 -3.66 2.82
CA PHE A 228 -20.81 -4.59 2.10
C PHE A 228 -19.94 -5.44 3.05
N PRO A 229 -19.52 -6.66 2.65
CA PRO A 229 -18.67 -7.53 3.46
C PRO A 229 -17.34 -6.91 3.90
N VAL A 230 -16.86 -5.86 3.21
CA VAL A 230 -15.66 -5.10 3.60
C VAL A 230 -15.77 -4.47 5.00
N ALA A 231 -16.99 -4.18 5.47
CA ALA A 231 -17.23 -3.65 6.82
C ALA A 231 -16.76 -4.61 7.95
N LYS A 232 -16.51 -5.90 7.66
CA LYS A 232 -15.87 -6.85 8.59
C LYS A 232 -14.46 -6.42 9.02
N TYR A 233 -13.81 -5.57 8.23
CA TYR A 233 -12.49 -4.99 8.48
C TYR A 233 -12.53 -3.58 9.07
N PHE A 234 -13.71 -2.97 9.23
CA PHE A 234 -13.81 -1.67 9.88
C PHE A 234 -13.62 -1.82 11.39
N ILE A 235 -13.12 -0.76 12.03
CA ILE A 235 -13.19 -0.65 13.48
C ILE A 235 -14.66 -0.65 13.93
N GLU A 236 -14.95 -1.27 15.07
CA GLU A 236 -16.33 -1.40 15.55
C GLU A 236 -16.81 -0.05 16.09
N ASP A 237 -17.78 0.52 15.37
CA ASP A 237 -18.43 1.78 15.70
C ASP A 237 -19.71 1.51 16.51
N TYR A 238 -19.82 2.14 17.68
CA TYR A 238 -20.92 1.98 18.62
C TYR A 238 -21.93 3.13 18.53
N ALA A 239 -21.43 4.37 18.41
CA ALA A 239 -22.26 5.56 18.23
C ALA A 239 -21.69 6.50 17.16
N VAL A 240 -22.56 7.14 16.38
CA VAL A 240 -22.20 8.14 15.37
C VAL A 240 -23.19 9.31 15.48
N PHE A 241 -22.67 10.51 15.71
CA PHE A 241 -23.46 11.75 15.79
C PHE A 241 -22.67 12.93 15.21
N MET A 242 -23.35 14.01 14.83
CA MET A 242 -22.71 15.22 14.35
C MET A 242 -22.49 16.19 15.51
N MET A 243 -21.33 16.85 15.55
CA MET A 243 -21.03 17.88 16.57
C MET A 243 -20.51 19.16 15.92
N ARG A 244 -20.79 20.29 16.56
CA ARG A 244 -20.29 21.62 16.19
C ARG A 244 -18.87 21.85 16.74
N PHE A 245 -17.99 22.31 15.88
CA PHE A 245 -16.61 22.72 16.19
C PHE A 245 -16.39 24.17 15.77
N LYS A 246 -15.35 24.82 16.31
CA LYS A 246 -14.85 26.08 15.75
C LYS A 246 -13.85 25.71 14.65
N GLY A 247 -14.12 26.11 13.42
CA GLY A 247 -13.21 25.90 12.29
C GLY A 247 -12.06 26.91 12.26
N SER A 248 -11.05 26.62 11.44
CA SER A 248 -10.06 27.63 11.03
C SER A 248 -10.64 28.56 9.96
N ASP A 249 -11.40 27.98 9.03
CA ASP A 249 -11.82 28.64 7.79
C ASP A 249 -13.27 29.15 7.90
N PHE A 250 -14.10 28.43 8.67
CA PHE A 250 -15.48 28.77 8.97
C PHE A 250 -15.70 28.97 10.48
N PRO A 251 -16.51 29.95 10.92
CA PRO A 251 -16.70 30.24 12.34
C PRO A 251 -17.35 29.09 13.12
N ILE A 252 -18.10 28.22 12.44
CA ILE A 252 -18.64 26.97 12.96
C ILE A 252 -18.55 25.92 11.85
N GLU A 253 -17.98 24.76 12.16
CA GLU A 253 -17.98 23.56 11.32
C GLU A 253 -18.80 22.46 11.98
N TYR A 254 -19.35 21.54 11.18
CA TYR A 254 -20.10 20.39 11.65
C TYR A 254 -19.39 19.12 11.20
N ARG A 255 -18.85 18.35 12.15
CA ARG A 255 -18.06 17.14 11.87
C ARG A 255 -18.68 15.92 12.57
N PRO A 256 -18.59 14.71 11.98
CA PRO A 256 -18.99 13.49 12.66
C PRO A 256 -18.08 13.22 13.86
N VAL A 257 -18.67 12.79 14.97
CA VAL A 257 -17.98 12.21 16.11
C VAL A 257 -18.42 10.76 16.23
N VAL A 258 -17.45 9.85 16.30
CA VAL A 258 -17.69 8.41 16.36
C VAL A 258 -17.12 7.86 17.67
N LEU A 259 -17.95 7.11 18.40
CA LEU A 259 -17.51 6.27 19.51
C LEU A 259 -17.20 4.87 18.98
N SER A 260 -15.99 4.38 19.23
CA SER A 260 -15.49 3.11 18.68
C SER A 260 -14.60 2.33 19.64
N GLN A 261 -14.36 1.06 19.31
CA GLN A 261 -13.42 0.19 20.01
C GLN A 261 -11.99 0.75 19.98
N TYR A 262 -11.23 0.61 21.08
CA TYR A 262 -9.78 0.84 21.05
C TYR A 262 -9.02 -0.36 20.45
N ALA A 263 -8.12 -0.10 19.50
CA ALA A 263 -7.28 -1.11 18.89
C ALA A 263 -6.04 -1.41 19.75
N THR A 264 -6.16 -2.40 20.64
CA THR A 264 -5.15 -2.76 21.64
C THR A 264 -3.84 -3.31 21.07
N GLY A 265 -3.81 -3.73 19.80
CA GLY A 265 -2.61 -4.23 19.13
C GLY A 265 -1.81 -3.17 18.37
N GLY A 266 -2.17 -1.89 18.48
CA GLY A 266 -1.50 -0.80 17.75
C GLY A 266 -1.79 -0.84 16.25
N ASN A 267 -0.86 -0.34 15.44
CA ASN A 267 -0.89 -0.43 13.98
C ASN A 267 0.04 -1.54 13.42
N LEU A 268 -0.11 -1.90 12.14
CA LEU A 268 0.70 -2.97 11.55
C LEU A 268 2.22 -2.67 11.51
N ALA A 269 2.64 -1.40 11.57
CA ALA A 269 4.06 -1.05 11.63
C ALA A 269 4.63 -1.34 13.03
N GLU A 270 3.89 -1.04 14.09
CA GLU A 270 4.21 -1.46 15.46
C GLU A 270 4.22 -2.99 15.60
N VAL A 271 3.25 -3.68 14.99
CA VAL A 271 3.24 -5.15 14.94
C VAL A 271 4.48 -5.67 14.20
N ALA A 272 4.87 -5.10 13.06
CA ALA A 272 6.08 -5.48 12.34
C ALA A 272 7.35 -5.33 13.21
N ARG A 273 7.50 -4.19 13.89
CA ARG A 273 8.61 -3.95 14.84
C ARG A 273 8.60 -4.93 16.00
N SER A 274 7.41 -5.29 16.54
CA SER A 274 7.27 -6.25 17.64
C SER A 274 7.71 -7.68 17.29
N LEU A 275 7.78 -8.03 16.01
CA LEU A 275 8.23 -9.34 15.53
C LEU A 275 9.75 -9.46 15.45
N ARG A 276 10.52 -8.41 15.78
CA ARG A 276 11.98 -8.46 15.73
C ARG A 276 12.56 -9.52 16.65
N GLY A 277 13.52 -10.29 16.14
CA GLY A 277 14.15 -11.39 16.88
C GLY A 277 13.28 -12.65 17.01
N THR A 278 12.04 -12.65 16.49
CA THR A 278 11.32 -13.92 16.27
C THR A 278 11.98 -14.73 15.15
N ARG A 279 11.80 -16.05 15.15
CA ARG A 279 12.42 -16.95 14.15
C ARG A 279 11.82 -16.68 12.77
N ASP A 280 12.65 -16.61 11.74
CA ASP A 280 12.25 -16.27 10.35
C ASP A 280 11.09 -17.13 9.81
N LYS A 281 10.97 -18.39 10.26
CA LYS A 281 9.86 -19.30 9.92
C LYS A 281 8.51 -18.84 10.47
N ASP A 282 8.51 -18.30 11.70
CA ASP A 282 7.30 -17.81 12.36
C ASP A 282 6.90 -16.44 11.78
N LEU A 283 7.88 -15.60 11.42
CA LEU A 283 7.66 -14.36 10.67
C LEU A 283 6.94 -14.63 9.33
N GLY A 284 7.41 -15.62 8.56
CA GLY A 284 6.79 -16.00 7.28
C GLY A 284 5.32 -16.44 7.41
N ALA A 285 4.92 -16.93 8.58
CA ALA A 285 3.52 -17.24 8.89
C ALA A 285 2.74 -15.98 9.30
N LYS A 286 3.31 -15.12 10.15
CA LYS A 286 2.70 -13.85 10.59
C LYS A 286 2.47 -12.86 9.45
N ALA A 287 3.46 -12.65 8.58
CA ALA A 287 3.31 -11.82 7.38
C ALA A 287 2.17 -12.34 6.49
N CYS A 288 2.12 -13.65 6.21
CA CYS A 288 1.01 -14.23 5.44
C CYS A 288 -0.37 -14.00 6.10
N PHE A 289 -0.45 -14.11 7.42
CA PHE A 289 -1.70 -13.98 8.16
C PHE A 289 -2.28 -12.56 8.10
N TYR A 290 -1.44 -11.53 8.18
CA TYR A 290 -1.89 -10.14 8.01
C TYR A 290 -2.12 -9.78 6.54
N PHE A 291 -1.24 -10.19 5.62
CA PHE A 291 -1.39 -9.83 4.20
C PHE A 291 -2.50 -10.62 3.47
N ALA A 292 -2.89 -11.79 3.97
CA ALA A 292 -4.12 -12.44 3.51
C ALA A 292 -5.38 -11.64 3.88
N GLN A 293 -5.41 -11.04 5.08
CA GLN A 293 -6.49 -10.13 5.50
C GLN A 293 -6.46 -8.81 4.72
N LEU A 294 -5.29 -8.20 4.48
CA LEU A 294 -5.19 -6.98 3.66
C LEU A 294 -5.64 -7.23 2.22
N GLY A 295 -5.21 -8.33 1.59
CA GLY A 295 -5.64 -8.69 0.25
C GLY A 295 -7.16 -8.92 0.18
N ASP A 296 -7.73 -9.59 1.19
CA ASP A 296 -9.18 -9.84 1.27
C ASP A 296 -10.01 -8.58 1.55
N PHE A 297 -9.50 -7.65 2.36
CA PHE A 297 -10.06 -6.31 2.52
C PHE A 297 -10.06 -5.54 1.19
N CYS A 298 -8.93 -5.52 0.49
CA CYS A 298 -8.79 -4.79 -0.77
C CYS A 298 -9.70 -5.34 -1.87
N GLU A 299 -9.78 -6.68 -2.02
CA GLU A 299 -10.71 -7.31 -2.95
C GLU A 299 -12.16 -6.91 -2.64
N LYS A 300 -12.60 -7.01 -1.38
CA LYS A 300 -13.97 -6.65 -0.97
C LYS A 300 -14.29 -5.16 -1.12
N LEU A 301 -13.29 -4.29 -1.03
CA LEU A 301 -13.47 -2.86 -1.30
C LEU A 301 -13.67 -2.62 -2.81
N ILE A 302 -12.88 -3.29 -3.66
CA ILE A 302 -13.00 -3.24 -5.12
C ILE A 302 -14.34 -3.86 -5.59
N GLU A 303 -14.78 -4.96 -4.99
CA GLU A 303 -16.12 -5.55 -5.22
C GLU A 303 -17.25 -4.55 -4.90
N ALA A 304 -17.08 -3.75 -3.83
CA ALA A 304 -17.96 -2.64 -3.48
C ALA A 304 -17.76 -1.37 -4.33
N LYS A 305 -17.00 -1.46 -5.44
CA LYS A 305 -16.63 -0.37 -6.36
C LYS A 305 -16.05 0.85 -5.63
N THR A 306 -15.26 0.59 -4.60
CA THR A 306 -14.60 1.61 -3.78
C THR A 306 -13.11 1.28 -3.69
N TYR A 307 -12.29 2.31 -3.47
CA TYR A 307 -10.84 2.19 -3.52
C TYR A 307 -10.20 2.97 -2.37
N HIS A 308 -9.07 2.46 -1.88
CA HIS A 308 -8.30 3.09 -0.81
C HIS A 308 -6.93 3.53 -1.35
N PRO A 309 -6.72 4.84 -1.57
CA PRO A 309 -5.48 5.36 -2.15
C PRO A 309 -4.37 5.64 -1.11
N ASP A 310 -4.55 5.26 0.16
CA ASP A 310 -3.56 5.48 1.22
C ASP A 310 -3.25 4.19 2.01
N ILE A 311 -3.01 3.10 1.28
CA ILE A 311 -2.61 1.82 1.87
C ILE A 311 -1.16 1.93 2.37
N LYS A 312 -1.00 2.03 3.70
CA LYS A 312 0.28 2.02 4.44
C LYS A 312 0.08 1.37 5.81
N LEU A 313 1.12 0.77 6.40
CA LEU A 313 0.97 -0.04 7.62
C LEU A 313 0.37 0.73 8.81
N THR A 314 0.59 2.04 8.92
CA THR A 314 0.06 2.88 10.00
C THR A 314 -1.46 3.11 9.93
N ASN A 315 -2.08 2.96 8.76
CA ASN A 315 -3.54 3.10 8.59
C ASN A 315 -4.32 1.83 8.95
N PHE A 316 -3.62 0.70 9.11
CA PHE A 316 -4.20 -0.59 9.48
C PHE A 316 -3.90 -0.88 10.95
N LEU A 317 -4.93 -0.70 11.78
CA LEU A 317 -4.90 -1.05 13.19
C LEU A 317 -5.04 -2.56 13.38
N VAL A 318 -4.62 -3.08 14.53
CA VAL A 318 -4.80 -4.48 14.91
C VAL A 318 -5.53 -4.57 16.25
N HIS A 319 -6.61 -5.34 16.27
CA HIS A 319 -7.34 -5.68 17.49
C HIS A 319 -7.60 -7.20 17.49
N SER A 320 -7.22 -7.89 18.57
CA SER A 320 -7.41 -9.35 18.70
C SER A 320 -6.87 -10.17 17.50
N ASN A 321 -5.70 -9.76 16.97
CA ASN A 321 -5.07 -10.27 15.73
C ASN A 321 -5.84 -10.02 14.42
N LEU A 322 -6.99 -9.34 14.44
CA LEU A 322 -7.71 -8.93 13.24
C LEU A 322 -7.29 -7.54 12.79
N ILE A 323 -7.20 -7.33 11.49
CA ILE A 323 -6.97 -5.99 10.91
C ILE A 323 -8.26 -5.16 11.04
N ARG A 324 -8.06 -3.88 11.39
CA ARG A 324 -9.09 -2.87 11.59
C ARG A 324 -8.71 -1.58 10.87
N VAL A 325 -9.59 -1.09 10.01
CA VAL A 325 -9.46 0.20 9.32
C VAL A 325 -10.34 1.22 10.03
N SER A 326 -9.72 2.28 10.55
CA SER A 326 -10.40 3.43 11.15
C SER A 326 -10.35 4.67 10.28
N ASP A 327 -9.23 4.93 9.57
CA ASP A 327 -9.17 6.06 8.64
C ASP A 327 -9.77 5.66 7.29
N ARG A 328 -11.02 6.08 7.07
CA ARG A 328 -11.82 5.79 5.87
C ARG A 328 -12.06 7.05 5.03
N LYS A 329 -11.53 8.22 5.43
CA LYS A 329 -11.83 9.52 4.81
C LYS A 329 -11.20 9.70 3.42
N THR A 330 -10.23 8.86 3.07
CA THR A 330 -9.55 8.85 1.76
C THR A 330 -10.21 7.93 0.74
N PHE A 331 -11.24 7.16 1.11
CA PHE A 331 -11.90 6.23 0.20
C PHE A 331 -12.62 6.96 -0.94
N THR A 332 -12.46 6.48 -2.17
CA THR A 332 -13.13 7.01 -3.36
C THR A 332 -13.95 5.93 -4.06
N ALA A 333 -15.10 6.31 -4.63
CA ALA A 333 -15.93 5.44 -5.48
C ALA A 333 -15.52 5.51 -6.96
N GLU A 334 -14.63 6.43 -7.33
CA GLU A 334 -14.12 6.56 -8.69
C GLU A 334 -12.95 5.58 -8.91
N ALA A 335 -13.02 4.79 -9.98
CA ALA A 335 -12.00 3.80 -10.35
C ALA A 335 -10.83 4.44 -11.11
N HIS A 336 -11.10 5.56 -11.78
CA HIS A 336 -10.18 6.31 -12.64
C HIS A 336 -10.14 7.81 -12.29
N PRO A 337 -9.83 8.19 -11.03
CA PRO A 337 -9.77 9.60 -10.64
C PRO A 337 -8.49 10.27 -11.17
N MET A 338 -8.52 11.60 -11.24
CA MET A 338 -7.33 12.41 -11.51
C MET A 338 -6.38 12.37 -10.30
N ALA A 339 -5.07 12.56 -10.52
CA ALA A 339 -4.09 12.61 -9.43
C ALA A 339 -4.44 13.68 -8.38
N SER A 340 -4.95 14.84 -8.82
CA SER A 340 -5.37 15.96 -7.96
C SER A 340 -6.58 15.66 -7.07
N GLU A 341 -7.39 14.65 -7.39
CA GLU A 341 -8.58 14.24 -6.62
C GLU A 341 -8.24 13.24 -5.49
N ILE A 342 -7.01 12.73 -5.48
CA ILE A 342 -6.55 11.68 -4.57
C ILE A 342 -5.88 12.31 -3.32
N ARG A 343 -5.95 11.59 -2.19
CA ARG A 343 -5.12 11.84 -1.01
C ARG A 343 -4.31 10.57 -0.70
N SER A 344 -2.99 10.65 -0.82
CA SER A 344 -2.07 9.51 -0.70
C SER A 344 -0.76 9.93 -0.04
N THR A 345 -0.08 8.99 0.63
CA THR A 345 1.24 9.20 1.25
C THR A 345 2.36 8.92 0.24
N PRO A 346 3.10 9.95 -0.24
CA PRO A 346 4.00 9.82 -1.39
C PRO A 346 5.04 8.69 -1.31
N PRO A 347 5.67 8.37 -0.16
CA PRO A 347 6.56 7.20 -0.02
C PRO A 347 5.98 5.86 -0.50
N TYR A 348 4.66 5.64 -0.36
CA TYR A 348 3.98 4.40 -0.78
C TYR A 348 3.31 4.52 -2.14
N ALA A 349 3.03 5.74 -2.62
CA ALA A 349 2.34 5.99 -3.86
C ALA A 349 3.17 5.53 -5.08
N PRO A 350 2.53 5.03 -6.14
CA PRO A 350 3.25 4.56 -7.33
C PRO A 350 3.88 5.71 -8.12
N ASP A 351 4.84 5.39 -8.99
CA ASP A 351 5.66 6.41 -9.65
C ASP A 351 4.83 7.37 -10.53
N GLU A 352 3.77 6.87 -11.19
CA GLU A 352 2.84 7.71 -11.96
C GLU A 352 2.19 8.82 -11.12
N PHE A 353 1.94 8.58 -9.82
CA PHE A 353 1.40 9.59 -8.92
C PHE A 353 2.48 10.55 -8.42
N THR A 354 3.67 10.03 -8.08
CA THR A 354 4.77 10.90 -7.63
C THR A 354 5.31 11.81 -8.73
N ALA A 355 5.13 11.44 -10.01
CA ALA A 355 5.41 12.30 -11.16
C ALA A 355 4.47 13.51 -11.27
N CYS A 356 3.31 13.47 -10.60
CA CYS A 356 2.37 14.61 -10.50
C CYS A 356 2.68 15.55 -9.33
N LEU A 357 3.76 15.32 -8.58
CA LEU A 357 4.15 16.09 -7.39
C LEU A 357 5.40 16.93 -7.68
N ASN A 358 5.55 18.04 -6.96
CA ASN A 358 6.80 18.80 -6.97
C ASN A 358 7.97 18.01 -6.35
N GLU A 359 9.21 18.47 -6.56
CA GLU A 359 10.45 17.80 -6.07
C GLU A 359 10.48 17.51 -4.56
N ARG A 360 9.68 18.23 -3.76
CA ARG A 360 9.60 18.07 -2.29
C ARG A 360 8.40 17.25 -1.84
N TRP A 361 7.57 16.79 -2.77
CA TRP A 361 6.27 16.15 -2.55
C TRP A 361 5.33 16.94 -1.61
N THR A 362 5.45 18.27 -1.59
CA THR A 362 4.62 19.13 -0.73
C THR A 362 3.34 19.61 -1.39
N ASN A 363 3.31 19.66 -2.73
CA ASN A 363 2.17 20.10 -3.54
C ASN A 363 2.17 19.35 -4.87
N TYR A 364 1.00 19.31 -5.51
CA TYR A 364 0.84 18.89 -6.90
C TYR A 364 1.51 19.87 -7.87
N ASP A 365 2.04 19.34 -8.98
CA ASP A 365 2.15 20.09 -10.23
C ASP A 365 0.73 20.15 -10.84
N SER A 366 0.12 21.34 -10.85
CA SER A 366 -1.33 21.48 -11.08
C SER A 366 -1.79 20.97 -12.44
N ASP A 367 -0.95 21.13 -13.45
CA ASP A 367 -1.32 20.87 -14.84
C ASP A 367 -1.22 19.36 -15.09
N VAL A 368 -0.08 18.75 -14.71
CA VAL A 368 0.14 17.30 -14.81
C VAL A 368 -0.85 16.52 -13.93
N ALA A 369 -1.10 16.98 -12.70
CA ALA A 369 -1.98 16.29 -11.76
C ALA A 369 -3.47 16.32 -12.15
N SER A 370 -3.88 17.30 -12.97
CA SER A 370 -5.26 17.43 -13.46
C SER A 370 -5.51 16.68 -14.77
N GLU A 371 -4.46 16.20 -15.44
CA GLU A 371 -4.58 15.39 -16.66
C GLU A 371 -4.27 13.90 -16.41
N THR A 372 -3.47 13.57 -15.39
CA THR A 372 -3.04 12.19 -15.12
C THR A 372 -4.12 11.40 -14.39
N VAL A 373 -4.67 10.40 -15.08
CA VAL A 373 -5.71 9.49 -14.58
C VAL A 373 -5.09 8.24 -13.94
N MET A 374 -5.52 7.90 -12.73
CA MET A 374 -4.95 6.80 -11.94
C MET A 374 -5.83 5.55 -11.99
N ASN A 375 -5.25 4.38 -12.27
CA ASN A 375 -5.97 3.10 -12.18
C ASN A 375 -6.00 2.62 -10.72
N MET A 376 -7.11 2.84 -10.01
CA MET A 376 -7.19 2.55 -8.56
C MET A 376 -6.88 1.10 -8.17
N PRO A 377 -7.40 0.05 -8.84
CA PRO A 377 -6.97 -1.33 -8.58
C PRO A 377 -5.44 -1.54 -8.64
N GLN A 378 -4.76 -0.95 -9.62
CA GLN A 378 -3.31 -1.10 -9.80
C GLN A 378 -2.49 -0.15 -8.91
N PHE A 379 -3.09 0.95 -8.46
CA PHE A 379 -2.56 1.84 -7.44
C PHE A 379 -2.54 1.12 -6.07
N MET A 380 -3.68 0.50 -5.70
CA MET A 380 -3.81 -0.31 -4.49
C MET A 380 -2.86 -1.52 -4.50
N ALA A 381 -2.67 -2.18 -5.65
CA ALA A 381 -1.71 -3.28 -5.79
C ALA A 381 -0.27 -2.84 -5.48
N TYR A 382 0.18 -1.72 -6.05
CA TYR A 382 1.50 -1.15 -5.77
C TYR A 382 1.67 -0.84 -4.28
N GLN A 383 0.70 -0.13 -3.68
CA GLN A 383 0.76 0.23 -2.26
C GLN A 383 0.75 -1.00 -1.34
N LEU A 384 0.00 -2.05 -1.67
CA LEU A 384 0.02 -3.32 -0.93
C LEU A 384 1.39 -3.99 -1.00
N GLY A 385 2.07 -3.92 -2.16
CA GLY A 385 3.46 -4.35 -2.32
C GLY A 385 4.43 -3.53 -1.46
N MET A 386 4.28 -2.20 -1.44
CA MET A 386 5.10 -1.30 -0.61
C MET A 386 4.88 -1.53 0.89
N ALA A 387 3.63 -1.77 1.32
CA ALA A 387 3.32 -2.12 2.70
C ALA A 387 3.95 -3.48 3.09
N LEU A 388 3.95 -4.47 2.19
CA LEU A 388 4.65 -5.74 2.43
C LEU A 388 6.16 -5.56 2.50
N LYS A 389 6.72 -4.68 1.67
CA LYS A 389 8.15 -4.31 1.67
C LYS A 389 8.56 -3.71 3.01
N GLU A 390 7.83 -2.69 3.47
CA GLU A 390 8.02 -2.06 4.78
C GLU A 390 7.90 -3.09 5.92
N PHE A 391 6.84 -3.92 5.90
CA PHE A 391 6.58 -4.90 6.96
C PHE A 391 7.74 -5.86 7.15
N LEU A 392 8.31 -6.38 6.05
CA LEU A 392 9.47 -7.27 6.14
C LEU A 392 10.71 -6.56 6.66
N ILE A 393 10.96 -5.31 6.24
CA ILE A 393 12.14 -4.53 6.66
C ILE A 393 12.05 -4.17 8.16
N LEU A 394 10.90 -3.67 8.65
CA LEU A 394 10.69 -3.30 10.06
C LEU A 394 10.84 -4.46 11.06
N THR A 395 10.75 -5.71 10.58
CA THR A 395 11.05 -6.89 11.43
C THR A 395 12.55 -7.05 11.70
N GLN A 396 13.42 -6.37 10.95
CA GLN A 396 14.88 -6.46 11.03
C GLN A 396 15.52 -5.15 11.52
N VAL A 397 14.94 -3.99 11.21
CA VAL A 397 15.44 -2.64 11.60
C VAL A 397 14.36 -1.78 12.27
N ASP A 398 14.76 -0.68 12.93
CA ASP A 398 13.86 0.23 13.66
C ASP A 398 13.01 1.12 12.76
N ASP A 399 13.64 1.61 11.70
CA ASP A 399 13.05 2.54 10.75
C ASP A 399 13.63 2.30 9.36
N VAL A 400 12.94 2.80 8.33
CA VAL A 400 13.32 2.60 6.93
C VAL A 400 13.49 3.96 6.26
N GLU A 401 14.68 4.23 5.74
CA GLU A 401 14.88 5.43 4.93
C GLU A 401 13.96 5.39 3.69
N ILE A 402 13.19 6.46 3.46
CA ILE A 402 12.24 6.53 2.33
C ILE A 402 12.93 6.23 0.98
N ALA A 403 14.18 6.66 0.83
CA ALA A 403 14.99 6.39 -0.35
C ALA A 403 15.39 4.91 -0.51
N GLU A 404 15.53 4.14 0.57
CA GLU A 404 15.71 2.69 0.51
C GLU A 404 14.37 1.97 0.24
N LEU A 405 13.27 2.43 0.85
CA LEU A 405 11.94 1.86 0.64
C LEU A 405 11.51 1.95 -0.84
N ARG A 406 11.72 3.08 -1.50
CA ARG A 406 11.33 3.29 -2.92
C ARG A 406 12.24 2.66 -3.97
N LYS A 407 13.48 2.24 -3.64
CA LYS A 407 14.37 1.60 -4.63
C LYS A 407 13.76 0.32 -5.18
N HIS A 408 13.42 0.29 -6.46
CA HIS A 408 12.74 -0.83 -7.11
C HIS A 408 13.53 -2.15 -6.98
N ASP A 409 14.83 -2.12 -7.25
CA ASP A 409 15.70 -3.31 -7.24
C ASP A 409 16.09 -3.79 -5.83
N PHE A 410 15.67 -3.03 -4.81
CA PHE A 410 16.03 -3.31 -3.42
C PHE A 410 15.13 -4.39 -2.80
N ASN A 411 15.75 -5.54 -2.55
CA ASN A 411 15.09 -6.76 -2.08
C ASN A 411 15.13 -6.88 -0.54
N PRO A 412 13.98 -6.91 0.18
CA PRO A 412 13.94 -7.06 1.63
C PRO A 412 14.64 -8.30 2.18
N ALA A 413 14.78 -9.38 1.39
CA ALA A 413 15.53 -10.58 1.76
C ALA A 413 16.97 -10.30 2.22
N LEU A 414 17.57 -9.19 1.76
CA LEU A 414 18.94 -8.78 2.09
C LEU A 414 19.12 -8.36 3.56
N TYR A 415 18.04 -8.03 4.26
CA TYR A 415 18.08 -7.78 5.70
C TYR A 415 18.17 -9.06 6.55
N PHE A 416 17.93 -10.23 5.96
CA PHE A 416 17.86 -11.51 6.66
C PHE A 416 19.19 -12.26 6.55
N LYS A 417 19.83 -12.54 7.69
CA LYS A 417 21.06 -13.36 7.75
C LYS A 417 20.85 -14.78 7.21
N THR A 418 19.64 -15.31 7.40
CA THR A 418 19.16 -16.57 6.84
C THR A 418 17.82 -16.31 6.18
N THR A 419 17.73 -16.35 4.86
CA THR A 419 16.46 -16.08 4.16
C THR A 419 15.68 -17.38 3.96
N PRO A 420 14.58 -17.65 4.70
CA PRO A 420 13.75 -18.81 4.44
C PRO A 420 12.88 -18.59 3.19
N ASN A 421 12.43 -19.68 2.55
CA ASN A 421 11.60 -19.63 1.34
C ASN A 421 10.46 -18.59 1.37
N PRO A 422 9.66 -18.43 2.44
CA PRO A 422 8.57 -17.46 2.45
C PRO A 422 9.03 -16.02 2.27
N ILE A 423 10.18 -15.65 2.85
CA ILE A 423 10.73 -14.30 2.73
C ILE A 423 11.22 -14.05 1.29
N VAL A 424 11.95 -15.00 0.70
CA VAL A 424 12.33 -14.93 -0.73
C VAL A 424 11.09 -14.78 -1.63
N ASN A 425 10.06 -15.58 -1.37
CA ASN A 425 8.84 -15.60 -2.17
C ASN A 425 7.99 -14.33 -1.97
N PHE A 426 7.93 -13.75 -0.77
CA PHE A 426 7.32 -12.43 -0.57
C PHE A 426 8.10 -11.32 -1.27
N SER A 427 9.44 -11.36 -1.27
CA SER A 427 10.25 -10.40 -2.01
C SER A 427 10.01 -10.45 -3.51
N LEU A 428 9.77 -11.64 -4.09
CA LEU A 428 9.30 -11.77 -5.47
C LEU A 428 7.91 -11.15 -5.64
N LEU A 429 6.94 -11.45 -4.76
CA LEU A 429 5.61 -10.85 -4.83
C LEU A 429 5.61 -9.31 -4.73
N ILE A 430 6.51 -8.73 -3.93
CA ILE A 430 6.69 -7.28 -3.86
C ILE A 430 7.09 -6.74 -5.24
N GLN A 431 8.13 -7.28 -5.87
CA GLN A 431 8.59 -6.85 -7.20
C GLN A 431 7.50 -6.98 -8.27
N GLU A 432 6.70 -8.03 -8.21
CA GLU A 432 5.57 -8.24 -9.11
C GLU A 432 4.43 -7.24 -8.89
N LEU A 433 4.16 -6.84 -7.63
CA LEU A 433 3.16 -5.82 -7.27
C LEU A 433 3.63 -4.39 -7.59
N THR A 434 4.92 -4.10 -7.44
CA THR A 434 5.48 -2.73 -7.52
C THR A 434 6.16 -2.41 -8.85
N ARG A 435 5.81 -3.09 -9.96
CA ARG A 435 6.31 -2.72 -11.29
C ARG A 435 5.97 -1.26 -11.64
N PRO A 436 6.84 -0.53 -12.37
CA PRO A 436 6.54 0.85 -12.78
C PRO A 436 5.28 0.95 -13.64
N ASP A 437 5.14 0.13 -14.69
CA ASP A 437 3.94 0.10 -15.55
C ASP A 437 2.73 -0.50 -14.81
N PRO A 438 1.64 0.27 -14.56
CA PRO A 438 0.46 -0.21 -13.86
C PRO A 438 -0.21 -1.43 -14.51
N ASN A 439 -0.11 -1.59 -15.83
CA ASN A 439 -0.74 -2.69 -16.55
C ASN A 439 0.02 -4.01 -16.43
N LYS A 440 1.27 -3.96 -15.95
CA LYS A 440 2.16 -5.11 -15.75
C LYS A 440 2.25 -5.56 -14.29
N ARG A 441 1.62 -4.83 -13.37
CA ARG A 441 1.56 -5.18 -11.95
C ARG A 441 0.71 -6.43 -11.73
N LEU A 442 1.13 -7.22 -10.76
CA LEU A 442 0.34 -8.32 -10.21
C LEU A 442 -0.94 -7.76 -9.59
N SER A 443 -2.10 -8.26 -10.01
CA SER A 443 -3.35 -7.87 -9.35
C SER A 443 -3.41 -8.40 -7.91
N ILE A 444 -4.19 -7.72 -7.07
CA ILE A 444 -4.43 -8.13 -5.68
C ILE A 444 -4.98 -9.57 -5.61
N GLN A 445 -5.76 -10.00 -6.61
CA GLN A 445 -6.29 -11.36 -6.64
C GLN A 445 -5.23 -12.43 -6.97
N GLN A 446 -4.36 -12.17 -7.96
CA GLN A 446 -3.22 -13.05 -8.23
C GLN A 446 -2.27 -13.10 -7.02
N PHE A 447 -2.07 -11.99 -6.31
CA PHE A 447 -1.34 -11.97 -5.04
C PHE A 447 -1.97 -12.88 -3.98
N LYS A 448 -3.28 -12.77 -3.72
CA LYS A 448 -4.00 -13.68 -2.80
C LYS A 448 -3.84 -15.15 -3.21
N ASN A 449 -3.95 -15.44 -4.52
CA ASN A 449 -3.72 -16.78 -5.06
C ASN A 449 -2.31 -17.30 -4.77
N LEU A 450 -1.28 -16.46 -4.89
CA LEU A 450 0.10 -16.86 -4.70
C LEU A 450 0.50 -16.99 -3.22
N LEU A 451 -0.10 -16.24 -2.28
CA LEU A 451 0.18 -16.34 -0.84
C LEU A 451 0.06 -17.77 -0.27
N LYS A 452 -0.81 -18.61 -0.83
CA LYS A 452 -0.98 -20.02 -0.43
C LYS A 452 0.26 -20.88 -0.74
N PHE A 453 1.06 -20.49 -1.72
CA PHE A 453 2.25 -21.22 -2.19
C PHE A 453 3.58 -20.73 -1.58
N ARG A 454 3.57 -19.70 -0.73
CA ARG A 454 4.78 -19.05 -0.15
C ARG A 454 5.84 -19.99 0.45
N ASN A 455 5.47 -21.20 0.89
CA ASN A 455 6.41 -22.16 1.51
C ASN A 455 7.20 -22.98 0.48
N MET A 456 6.80 -22.97 -0.79
CA MET A 456 7.50 -23.67 -1.88
C MET A 456 8.93 -23.18 -2.05
N LYS A 457 9.82 -24.02 -2.60
CA LYS A 457 11.16 -23.54 -3.00
C LYS A 457 11.02 -22.42 -4.05
N PRO A 458 11.89 -21.40 -4.07
CA PRO A 458 11.75 -20.23 -4.96
C PRO A 458 11.64 -20.56 -6.45
N GLU A 459 12.18 -21.69 -6.91
CA GLU A 459 12.12 -22.15 -8.30
C GLU A 459 10.72 -22.68 -8.65
N HIS A 460 10.07 -23.38 -7.72
CA HIS A 460 8.69 -23.85 -7.87
C HIS A 460 7.69 -22.71 -7.68
N PHE A 461 7.97 -21.78 -6.77
CA PHE A 461 7.15 -20.59 -6.56
C PHE A 461 7.16 -19.68 -7.80
N TYR A 462 8.32 -19.47 -8.42
CA TYR A 462 8.42 -18.73 -9.69
C TYR A 462 7.57 -19.35 -10.80
N LYS A 463 7.48 -20.69 -10.89
CA LYS A 463 6.55 -21.34 -11.83
C LYS A 463 5.08 -21.02 -11.54
N LYS A 464 4.69 -20.85 -10.27
CA LYS A 464 3.33 -20.38 -9.92
C LYS A 464 3.09 -18.92 -10.27
N ILE A 465 4.10 -18.06 -10.12
CA ILE A 465 4.04 -16.68 -10.63
C ILE A 465 3.81 -16.68 -12.14
N GLU A 466 4.55 -17.52 -12.89
CA GLU A 466 4.43 -17.64 -14.35
C GLU A 466 3.06 -18.21 -14.79
N GLU A 467 2.47 -19.12 -14.02
CA GLU A 467 1.10 -19.62 -14.25
C GLU A 467 0.02 -18.54 -14.04
N GLU A 468 0.14 -17.70 -13.01
CA GLU A 468 -0.87 -16.69 -12.66
C GLU A 468 -0.71 -15.37 -13.44
N LEU A 469 0.53 -14.99 -13.79
CA LEU A 469 0.87 -13.79 -14.56
C LEU A 469 2.00 -14.12 -15.57
N PRO A 470 1.68 -14.58 -16.79
CA PRO A 470 2.68 -15.05 -17.75
C PRO A 470 3.61 -13.94 -18.29
N SER A 471 4.88 -14.27 -18.52
CA SER A 471 5.89 -13.36 -19.11
C SER A 471 5.50 -12.90 -20.52
N ALA A 472 4.72 -13.70 -21.24
CA ALA A 472 4.06 -13.32 -22.50
C ALA A 472 3.11 -12.12 -22.36
N THR A 473 2.34 -12.01 -21.28
CA THR A 473 1.44 -10.84 -21.08
C THR A 473 2.20 -9.57 -20.70
N LEU A 474 3.44 -9.71 -20.24
CA LEU A 474 4.32 -8.61 -19.84
C LEU A 474 5.22 -8.12 -21.00
N GLY A 475 5.26 -8.85 -22.11
CA GLY A 475 5.96 -8.48 -23.35
C GLY A 475 7.43 -8.88 -23.43
N PHE A 476 7.87 -9.88 -22.66
CA PHE A 476 9.29 -10.31 -22.64
C PHE A 476 9.50 -11.83 -22.74
N GLN A 477 8.52 -12.58 -23.27
CA GLN A 477 8.64 -14.03 -23.45
C GLN A 477 9.83 -14.43 -24.34
N GLU A 478 10.06 -13.71 -25.43
CA GLU A 478 11.16 -13.98 -26.37
C GLU A 478 12.54 -13.95 -25.67
N ASP A 479 12.74 -13.01 -24.74
CA ASP A 479 13.97 -12.90 -23.96
C ASP A 479 14.10 -14.04 -22.94
N ILE A 480 13.00 -14.44 -22.30
CA ILE A 480 12.96 -15.61 -21.41
C ILE A 480 13.29 -16.90 -22.17
N ASP A 481 12.76 -17.06 -23.38
CA ASP A 481 12.97 -18.24 -24.21
C ASP A 481 14.40 -18.28 -24.77
N ALA A 482 14.98 -17.14 -25.14
CA ALA A 482 16.38 -17.02 -25.52
C ALA A 482 17.32 -17.38 -24.35
N ILE A 483 17.08 -16.85 -23.14
CA ILE A 483 17.86 -17.21 -21.94
C ILE A 483 17.71 -18.71 -21.63
N ASN A 484 16.50 -19.26 -21.68
CA ASN A 484 16.26 -20.69 -21.46
C ASN A 484 16.96 -21.56 -22.52
N THR A 485 17.04 -21.09 -23.77
CA THR A 485 17.74 -21.77 -24.85
C THR A 485 19.24 -21.87 -24.53
N LEU A 486 19.89 -20.78 -24.11
CA LEU A 486 21.30 -20.80 -23.69
C LEU A 486 21.53 -21.63 -22.40
N LEU A 487 20.64 -21.52 -21.42
CA LEU A 487 20.77 -22.27 -20.16
C LEU A 487 20.73 -23.79 -20.39
N ASN A 488 19.80 -24.28 -21.22
CA ASN A 488 19.57 -25.71 -21.43
C ASN A 488 20.27 -26.30 -22.66
N GLY A 489 20.68 -25.46 -23.62
CA GLY A 489 21.34 -25.87 -24.86
C GLY A 489 22.85 -26.10 -24.69
N SER A 490 23.44 -26.68 -25.74
CA SER A 490 24.87 -26.93 -25.88
C SER A 490 25.39 -26.15 -27.08
N PHE A 491 26.24 -25.16 -26.84
CA PHE A 491 26.78 -24.24 -27.83
C PHE A 491 28.31 -24.21 -27.75
N PRO A 492 29.02 -23.93 -28.86
CA PRO A 492 30.43 -23.53 -28.81
C PRO A 492 30.63 -22.29 -27.93
N GLU A 493 31.76 -22.18 -27.21
CA GLU A 493 32.04 -21.07 -26.29
C GLU A 493 31.84 -19.68 -26.92
N THR A 494 32.41 -19.46 -28.10
CA THR A 494 32.35 -18.16 -28.79
C THR A 494 30.92 -17.78 -29.17
N GLU A 495 30.12 -18.75 -29.64
CA GLU A 495 28.71 -18.55 -29.96
C GLU A 495 27.88 -18.29 -28.69
N PHE A 496 28.13 -19.07 -27.64
CA PHE A 496 27.45 -18.96 -26.35
C PHE A 496 27.67 -17.58 -25.70
N ILE A 497 28.92 -17.14 -25.58
CA ILE A 497 29.27 -15.85 -24.98
C ILE A 497 28.73 -14.69 -25.82
N THR A 498 28.80 -14.77 -27.15
CA THR A 498 28.24 -13.73 -28.04
C THR A 498 26.73 -13.58 -27.85
N GLN A 499 25.98 -14.69 -27.90
CA GLN A 499 24.51 -14.67 -27.69
C GLN A 499 24.14 -14.23 -26.27
N ALA A 500 24.88 -14.68 -25.25
CA ALA A 500 24.66 -14.28 -23.87
C ALA A 500 24.89 -12.77 -23.67
N ASN A 501 25.96 -12.19 -24.25
CA ASN A 501 26.26 -10.77 -24.15
C ASN A 501 25.21 -9.88 -24.83
N ILE A 502 24.65 -10.30 -25.98
CA ILE A 502 23.51 -9.62 -26.61
C ILE A 502 22.33 -9.53 -25.63
N LEU A 503 22.03 -10.62 -24.92
CA LEU A 503 20.96 -10.64 -23.92
C LEU A 503 21.31 -9.80 -22.68
N PHE A 504 22.51 -9.90 -22.10
CA PHE A 504 22.92 -9.08 -20.95
C PHE A 504 22.84 -7.57 -21.26
N ASN A 505 23.31 -7.15 -22.44
CA ASN A 505 23.26 -5.76 -22.90
C ASN A 505 21.84 -5.26 -23.20
N LYS A 506 20.88 -6.17 -23.46
CA LYS A 506 19.45 -5.86 -23.57
C LYS A 506 18.80 -5.75 -22.19
N ILE A 507 19.12 -6.68 -21.28
CA ILE A 507 18.51 -6.80 -19.94
C ILE A 507 18.99 -5.68 -19.00
N SER A 508 20.25 -5.24 -19.08
CA SER A 508 20.77 -4.12 -18.27
C SER A 508 20.02 -2.81 -18.49
N LYS A 509 19.36 -2.66 -19.65
CA LYS A 509 18.51 -1.51 -20.01
C LYS A 509 17.05 -1.67 -19.59
N SER A 510 16.61 -2.87 -19.22
CA SER A 510 15.18 -3.22 -19.14
C SER A 510 14.57 -3.11 -17.73
N GLN A 511 15.38 -3.10 -16.66
CA GLN A 511 14.96 -3.07 -15.24
C GLN A 511 13.89 -4.10 -14.81
N GLU A 512 13.60 -5.13 -15.62
CA GLU A 512 12.53 -6.10 -15.35
C GLU A 512 13.02 -7.19 -14.37
N PRO A 513 12.43 -7.33 -13.17
CA PRO A 513 12.93 -8.23 -12.15
C PRO A 513 12.99 -9.70 -12.59
N ARG A 514 12.06 -10.16 -13.44
CA ARG A 514 12.09 -11.53 -13.96
C ARG A 514 13.28 -11.78 -14.89
N LEU A 515 13.57 -10.83 -15.79
CA LEU A 515 14.70 -10.93 -16.70
C LEU A 515 16.02 -10.86 -15.94
N ILE A 516 16.16 -9.96 -14.97
CA ILE A 516 17.34 -9.86 -14.09
C ILE A 516 17.59 -11.20 -13.37
N ARG A 517 16.57 -11.81 -12.76
CA ARG A 517 16.68 -13.12 -12.08
C ARG A 517 17.07 -14.27 -13.03
N MET A 518 16.68 -14.20 -14.30
CA MET A 518 17.07 -15.19 -15.31
C MET A 518 18.48 -14.93 -15.84
N ALA A 519 18.87 -13.66 -15.96
CA ALA A 519 20.24 -13.24 -16.24
C ALA A 519 21.21 -13.65 -15.11
N GLU A 520 20.85 -13.53 -13.83
CA GLU A 520 21.67 -14.01 -12.70
C GLU A 520 22.05 -15.51 -12.85
N LYS A 521 21.11 -16.34 -13.33
CA LYS A 521 21.37 -17.77 -13.61
C LYS A 521 22.28 -17.96 -14.82
N LEU A 522 22.02 -17.24 -15.91
CA LEU A 522 22.85 -17.30 -17.11
C LEU A 522 24.28 -16.86 -16.81
N ALA A 523 24.45 -15.75 -16.10
CA ALA A 523 25.75 -15.23 -15.66
C ALA A 523 26.49 -16.22 -14.77
N THR A 524 25.79 -16.90 -13.86
CA THR A 524 26.40 -17.97 -13.04
C THR A 524 26.90 -19.16 -13.90
N LYS A 525 26.21 -19.48 -15.01
CA LYS A 525 26.68 -20.48 -15.99
C LYS A 525 27.88 -19.94 -16.78
N CYS A 526 27.78 -18.76 -17.38
CA CYS A 526 28.86 -18.10 -18.12
C CYS A 526 30.16 -18.04 -17.31
N TYR A 527 30.04 -17.63 -16.04
CA TYR A 527 31.15 -17.51 -15.13
C TYR A 527 31.82 -18.85 -14.85
N ARG A 528 31.06 -19.88 -14.43
CA ARG A 528 31.62 -21.18 -14.04
C ARG A 528 32.20 -21.98 -15.21
N GLU A 529 31.58 -21.88 -16.38
CA GLU A 529 31.96 -22.70 -17.55
C GLU A 529 33.09 -22.07 -18.37
N TYR A 530 33.22 -20.72 -18.38
CA TYR A 530 34.14 -20.02 -19.28
C TYR A 530 35.03 -18.97 -18.56
N ALA A 531 34.45 -18.06 -17.77
CA ALA A 531 35.21 -16.94 -17.22
C ALA A 531 36.10 -17.31 -16.00
N GLU A 532 35.66 -18.23 -15.13
CA GLU A 532 36.43 -18.69 -13.97
C GLU A 532 37.76 -19.37 -14.40
N PRO A 533 37.80 -20.28 -15.40
CA PRO A 533 39.05 -20.77 -15.98
C PRO A 533 39.96 -19.64 -16.49
N PHE A 534 39.42 -18.67 -17.23
CA PHE A 534 40.17 -17.53 -17.73
C PHE A 534 40.78 -16.71 -16.59
N PHE A 535 40.00 -16.30 -15.59
CA PHE A 535 40.49 -15.52 -14.45
C PHE A 535 41.56 -16.28 -13.65
N LYS A 536 41.40 -17.61 -13.45
CA LYS A 536 42.43 -18.44 -12.80
C LYS A 536 43.73 -18.46 -13.60
N GLN A 537 43.64 -18.65 -14.91
CA GLN A 537 44.81 -18.66 -15.78
C GLN A 537 45.51 -17.29 -15.84
N SER A 538 44.77 -16.17 -15.86
CA SER A 538 45.36 -14.82 -15.80
C SER A 538 46.14 -14.57 -14.50
N ILE A 539 45.55 -14.95 -13.35
CA ILE A 539 46.19 -14.83 -12.03
C ILE A 539 47.44 -15.71 -11.95
N GLU A 540 47.35 -16.97 -12.37
CA GLU A 540 48.51 -17.89 -12.38
C GLU A 540 49.61 -17.43 -13.34
N THR A 541 49.26 -16.87 -14.50
CA THR A 541 50.22 -16.35 -15.48
C THR A 541 50.92 -15.09 -14.96
N ALA A 542 50.20 -14.18 -14.30
CA ALA A 542 50.81 -12.99 -13.71
C ALA A 542 51.74 -13.31 -12.54
N LEU A 543 51.35 -14.24 -11.67
CA LEU A 543 52.23 -14.75 -10.63
C LEU A 543 53.48 -15.41 -11.21
N LEU A 544 53.33 -16.26 -12.24
CA LEU A 544 54.47 -16.93 -12.89
C LEU A 544 55.38 -15.94 -13.64
N ASN A 545 54.83 -14.86 -14.20
CA ASN A 545 55.60 -13.79 -14.82
C ASN A 545 56.39 -12.98 -13.78
N ASN A 546 55.80 -12.65 -12.64
CA ASN A 546 56.52 -11.97 -11.55
C ASN A 546 57.57 -12.90 -10.90
N ASP A 547 57.21 -14.16 -10.60
CA ASP A 547 58.14 -15.20 -10.16
C ASP A 547 59.32 -15.30 -11.14
N TRP A 548 59.02 -15.27 -12.45
CA TRP A 548 60.04 -15.23 -13.49
C TRP A 548 60.88 -13.96 -13.40
N GLU A 549 60.31 -12.75 -13.36
CA GLU A 549 61.08 -11.50 -13.28
C GLU A 549 62.00 -11.47 -12.06
N GLU A 550 61.50 -11.82 -10.87
CA GLU A 550 62.24 -11.89 -9.61
C GLU A 550 63.28 -13.03 -9.57
N ALA A 551 63.10 -14.10 -10.38
CA ALA A 551 64.00 -15.24 -10.38
C ALA A 551 65.46 -14.87 -10.71
N PRO A 552 66.44 -15.31 -9.89
CA PRO A 552 67.85 -15.17 -10.22
C PRO A 552 68.21 -15.80 -11.57
N TRP A 553 69.14 -15.18 -12.30
CA TRP A 553 69.54 -15.59 -13.66
C TRP A 553 69.90 -17.08 -13.79
N TYR A 554 70.47 -17.69 -12.74
CA TYR A 554 70.84 -19.11 -12.75
C TYR A 554 69.61 -20.04 -12.67
N ARG A 555 68.51 -19.64 -12.02
CA ARG A 555 67.25 -20.38 -12.04
C ARG A 555 66.57 -20.28 -13.40
N LYS A 556 66.53 -19.09 -14.00
CA LYS A 556 66.10 -18.88 -15.39
C LYS A 556 66.86 -19.79 -16.37
N LEU A 557 68.19 -19.85 -16.23
CA LEU A 557 69.04 -20.70 -17.05
C LEU A 557 68.76 -22.21 -16.84
N ILE A 558 68.59 -22.65 -15.59
CA ILE A 558 68.24 -24.05 -15.26
C ILE A 558 66.86 -24.42 -15.83
N HIS A 559 65.86 -23.53 -15.71
CA HIS A 559 64.53 -23.73 -16.29
C HIS A 559 64.60 -23.92 -17.81
N VAL A 560 65.30 -23.03 -18.52
CA VAL A 560 65.48 -23.10 -19.98
C VAL A 560 66.25 -24.35 -20.41
N LEU A 561 67.40 -24.64 -19.79
CA LEU A 561 68.23 -25.80 -20.14
C LEU A 561 67.57 -27.15 -19.81
N SER A 562 66.63 -27.16 -18.86
CA SER A 562 65.85 -28.34 -18.50
C SER A 562 64.53 -28.46 -19.27
N PHE A 563 64.29 -27.59 -20.26
CA PHE A 563 63.03 -27.53 -21.03
C PHE A 563 61.78 -27.43 -20.12
N GLY A 564 61.90 -26.67 -19.03
CA GLY A 564 60.84 -26.48 -18.04
C GLY A 564 60.71 -27.57 -16.97
N TYR A 565 61.54 -28.62 -17.00
CA TYR A 565 61.48 -29.70 -16.00
C TYR A 565 61.76 -29.23 -14.56
N PHE A 566 62.63 -28.22 -14.40
CA PHE A 566 62.75 -27.48 -13.15
C PHE A 566 61.98 -26.16 -13.27
N SER A 567 60.87 -26.04 -12.54
CA SER A 567 60.13 -24.78 -12.42
C SER A 567 60.97 -23.71 -11.73
N VAL A 568 60.62 -22.44 -11.96
CA VAL A 568 61.01 -21.36 -11.04
C VAL A 568 60.31 -21.62 -9.70
N ASP A 569 61.01 -21.35 -8.59
CA ASP A 569 60.40 -21.46 -7.26
C ASP A 569 59.45 -20.27 -7.07
N ARG A 570 58.20 -20.54 -6.65
CA ARG A 570 57.22 -19.49 -6.38
C ARG A 570 57.66 -18.64 -5.18
N VAL A 571 57.88 -17.35 -5.43
CA VAL A 571 58.37 -16.34 -4.47
C VAL A 571 57.40 -15.17 -4.34
N THR A 572 56.69 -14.84 -5.42
CA THR A 572 55.70 -13.76 -5.46
C THR A 572 54.38 -14.19 -4.79
N GLN A 573 53.82 -13.31 -3.96
CA GLN A 573 52.54 -13.48 -3.28
C GLN A 573 51.39 -12.80 -4.05
N LEU A 574 50.16 -13.18 -3.74
CA LEU A 574 48.97 -12.60 -4.39
C LEU A 574 48.82 -11.09 -4.14
N SER A 575 49.36 -10.58 -3.02
CA SER A 575 49.46 -9.15 -2.71
C SER A 575 50.22 -8.35 -3.77
N ASP A 576 51.18 -8.99 -4.43
CA ASP A 576 52.17 -8.32 -5.28
C ASP A 576 51.64 -8.12 -6.71
N ILE A 577 50.47 -8.70 -7.01
CA ILE A 577 49.70 -8.47 -8.25
C ILE A 577 48.30 -7.89 -7.99
N GLN A 578 47.98 -7.49 -6.76
CA GLN A 578 46.61 -7.12 -6.35
C GLN A 578 45.99 -5.99 -7.21
N ASP A 579 46.83 -5.08 -7.75
CA ASP A 579 46.39 -3.87 -8.47
C ASP A 579 45.99 -4.15 -9.94
N THR A 580 46.39 -5.30 -10.50
CA THR A 580 46.11 -5.67 -11.91
C THR A 580 45.55 -7.08 -12.08
N MET A 581 45.84 -8.01 -11.17
CA MET A 581 45.45 -9.43 -11.19
C MET A 581 45.80 -10.16 -12.50
N GLY A 582 46.76 -9.64 -13.28
CA GLY A 582 47.11 -10.18 -14.59
C GLY A 582 46.12 -9.87 -15.72
N LEU A 583 45.20 -8.93 -15.52
CA LEU A 583 44.12 -8.65 -16.46
C LEU A 583 44.42 -7.43 -17.33
N ASP A 584 44.35 -7.61 -18.65
CA ASP A 584 44.16 -6.51 -19.58
C ASP A 584 42.67 -6.14 -19.58
N LEU A 585 42.31 -5.10 -18.82
CA LEU A 585 40.94 -4.60 -18.70
C LEU A 585 40.38 -3.99 -20.00
N ASN A 586 41.25 -3.73 -20.99
CA ASN A 586 40.87 -3.24 -22.31
C ASN A 586 40.93 -4.34 -23.39
N GLY A 587 41.41 -5.53 -23.04
CA GLY A 587 41.55 -6.65 -23.96
C GLY A 587 40.20 -7.26 -24.35
N GLU A 588 40.04 -7.63 -25.62
CA GLU A 588 38.81 -8.21 -26.19
C GLU A 588 38.27 -9.39 -25.35
N GLN A 589 39.17 -10.26 -24.86
CA GLN A 589 38.79 -11.42 -24.06
C GLN A 589 38.17 -11.04 -22.71
N PHE A 590 38.74 -10.04 -22.00
CA PHE A 590 38.13 -9.54 -20.76
C PHE A 590 36.79 -8.84 -21.02
N LEU A 591 36.73 -8.00 -22.06
CA LEU A 591 35.50 -7.33 -22.46
C LEU A 591 34.40 -8.32 -22.87
N SER A 592 34.76 -9.48 -23.45
CA SER A 592 33.79 -10.55 -23.74
C SER A 592 33.17 -11.19 -22.49
N TYR A 593 33.85 -11.14 -21.35
CA TYR A 593 33.34 -11.66 -20.08
C TYR A 593 32.72 -10.56 -19.17
N PHE A 594 32.97 -9.28 -19.43
CA PHE A 594 32.48 -8.19 -18.58
C PHE A 594 30.94 -8.09 -18.46
N PRO A 595 30.12 -8.21 -19.53
CA PRO A 595 28.66 -8.00 -19.43
C PRO A 595 27.93 -8.94 -18.46
N HIS A 596 28.44 -10.16 -18.24
CA HIS A 596 27.81 -11.08 -17.30
C HIS A 596 28.18 -10.82 -15.83
N LEU A 597 29.27 -10.09 -15.56
CA LEU A 597 29.64 -9.66 -14.20
C LEU A 597 28.62 -8.67 -13.62
N GLU A 598 27.89 -7.94 -14.47
CA GLU A 598 26.76 -7.08 -14.06
C GLU A 598 25.62 -7.86 -13.39
N PHE A 599 25.50 -9.17 -13.67
CA PHE A 599 24.44 -10.04 -13.13
C PHE A 599 24.99 -11.17 -12.23
N LEU A 600 26.29 -11.18 -11.94
CA LEU A 600 26.91 -12.26 -11.18
C LEU A 600 26.71 -12.05 -9.67
N THR A 601 26.17 -13.06 -8.98
CA THR A 601 25.99 -12.99 -7.52
C THR A 601 27.35 -12.95 -6.78
N PRO A 602 27.52 -12.17 -5.69
CA PRO A 602 28.83 -12.00 -5.03
C PRO A 602 29.49 -13.31 -4.59
N SER A 603 28.69 -14.30 -4.19
CA SER A 603 29.12 -15.63 -3.75
C SER A 603 29.47 -16.58 -4.90
N ALA A 604 29.10 -16.26 -6.14
CA ALA A 604 29.50 -17.08 -7.29
C ALA A 604 31.01 -16.96 -7.56
N MET A 605 31.61 -15.81 -7.25
CA MET A 605 33.05 -15.59 -7.40
C MET A 605 33.92 -16.29 -6.35
N ASP A 606 33.33 -16.79 -5.26
CA ASP A 606 34.09 -17.43 -4.17
C ASP A 606 34.82 -18.73 -4.61
N SER A 607 34.49 -19.28 -5.79
CA SER A 607 35.20 -20.41 -6.41
C SER A 607 36.60 -20.05 -6.94
N LEU A 608 36.93 -18.77 -7.10
CA LEU A 608 38.32 -18.32 -7.31
C LEU A 608 39.21 -18.49 -6.08
N GLY A 609 38.61 -18.56 -4.89
CA GLY A 609 39.30 -18.32 -3.62
C GLY A 609 38.90 -16.96 -3.05
N LYS A 610 38.90 -16.82 -1.71
CA LYS A 610 38.33 -15.64 -1.06
C LYS A 610 39.13 -14.36 -1.31
N ILE A 611 40.45 -14.46 -1.29
CA ILE A 611 41.35 -13.31 -1.41
C ILE A 611 41.44 -12.90 -2.89
N GLU A 612 41.53 -13.91 -3.76
CA GLU A 612 41.48 -13.79 -5.21
C GLU A 612 40.19 -13.09 -5.69
N ALA A 613 39.04 -13.51 -5.15
CA ALA A 613 37.76 -12.87 -5.44
C ALA A 613 37.68 -11.44 -4.89
N GLU A 614 38.26 -11.15 -3.72
CA GLU A 614 38.27 -9.81 -3.11
C GLU A 614 39.15 -8.83 -3.91
N TYR A 615 40.35 -9.24 -4.33
CA TYR A 615 41.22 -8.42 -5.17
C TYR A 615 40.63 -8.20 -6.57
N LEU A 616 40.08 -9.24 -7.22
CA LEU A 616 39.39 -9.07 -8.50
C LEU A 616 38.19 -8.11 -8.40
N LYS A 617 37.42 -8.21 -7.31
CA LYS A 617 36.34 -7.28 -6.96
C LYS A 617 36.85 -5.83 -6.82
N ASN A 618 38.01 -5.61 -6.22
CA ASN A 618 38.61 -4.28 -6.08
C ASN A 618 39.14 -3.72 -7.41
N VAL A 619 39.88 -4.52 -8.20
CA VAL A 619 40.37 -4.10 -9.54
C VAL A 619 39.21 -3.66 -10.44
N ILE A 620 38.11 -4.41 -10.48
CA ILE A 620 36.92 -4.03 -11.24
C ILE A 620 36.28 -2.76 -10.66
N ARG A 621 36.17 -2.64 -9.33
CA ARG A 621 35.56 -1.48 -8.65
C ARG A 621 36.24 -0.16 -9.01
N GLU A 622 37.57 -0.17 -9.01
CA GLU A 622 38.40 1.02 -9.25
C GLU A 622 38.41 1.43 -10.74
N ASN A 623 38.23 0.47 -11.65
CA ASN A 623 38.29 0.69 -13.09
C ASN A 623 36.92 0.66 -13.81
N VAL A 624 35.81 0.45 -13.10
CA VAL A 624 34.47 0.23 -13.70
C VAL A 624 34.02 1.31 -14.70
N GLU A 625 34.37 2.57 -14.47
CA GLU A 625 34.04 3.69 -15.36
C GLU A 625 34.88 3.66 -16.65
N MET A 626 36.13 3.20 -16.57
CA MET A 626 36.99 2.96 -17.73
C MET A 626 36.47 1.78 -18.56
N ILE A 627 36.18 0.65 -17.89
CA ILE A 627 35.73 -0.58 -18.54
C ILE A 627 34.41 -0.36 -19.29
N ILE A 628 33.41 0.28 -18.67
CA ILE A 628 32.11 0.56 -19.32
C ILE A 628 32.28 1.52 -20.52
N SER A 629 33.25 2.43 -20.47
CA SER A 629 33.55 3.32 -21.60
C SER A 629 34.13 2.54 -22.79
N HIS A 630 35.07 1.62 -22.55
CA HIS A 630 35.66 0.77 -23.60
C HIS A 630 34.66 -0.26 -24.15
N ASP A 631 33.87 -0.93 -23.29
CA ASP A 631 32.79 -1.84 -23.71
C ASP A 631 31.78 -1.13 -24.63
N SER A 632 31.42 0.12 -24.30
CA SER A 632 30.51 0.91 -25.14
C SER A 632 31.09 1.25 -26.51
N MET A 633 32.40 1.51 -26.60
CA MET A 633 33.08 1.80 -27.88
C MET A 633 33.24 0.53 -28.73
N ALA A 634 33.70 -0.57 -28.13
CA ALA A 634 33.87 -1.86 -28.82
C ALA A 634 32.53 -2.37 -29.39
N GLN A 635 31.42 -2.18 -28.67
CA GLN A 635 30.08 -2.51 -29.18
C GLN A 635 29.69 -1.65 -30.38
N GLN A 636 30.00 -0.35 -30.40
CA GLN A 636 29.71 0.53 -31.54
C GLN A 636 30.49 0.13 -32.80
N GLU A 637 31.80 -0.11 -32.67
CA GLU A 637 32.65 -0.55 -33.78
C GLU A 637 32.21 -1.91 -34.35
N SER A 638 31.74 -2.83 -33.49
CA SER A 638 31.17 -4.10 -33.95
C SER A 638 29.90 -3.92 -34.79
N SER A 639 29.01 -2.98 -34.41
CA SER A 639 27.76 -2.75 -35.15
C SER A 639 27.95 -2.09 -36.52
N GLU A 640 28.87 -1.13 -36.66
CA GLU A 640 29.17 -0.50 -37.96
C GLU A 640 29.79 -1.48 -38.96
N SER A 641 30.40 -2.58 -38.49
CA SER A 641 31.01 -3.60 -39.36
C SER A 641 30.01 -4.56 -40.06
N THR A 642 28.70 -4.43 -39.81
CA THR A 642 27.70 -5.43 -40.24
C THR A 642 26.59 -4.92 -41.18
N GLU A 643 26.57 -3.65 -41.58
CA GLU A 643 25.48 -3.12 -42.42
C GLU A 643 25.54 -3.50 -43.92
N ASP A 644 26.59 -4.19 -44.38
CA ASP A 644 26.83 -4.44 -45.82
C ASP A 644 26.94 -5.93 -46.24
N VAL A 645 26.14 -6.83 -45.64
CA VAL A 645 25.85 -8.16 -46.25
C VAL A 645 24.37 -8.54 -46.11
N ALA A 646 23.61 -8.41 -47.20
CA ALA A 646 22.26 -8.96 -47.30
C ALA A 646 22.27 -10.50 -47.41
N ILE A 647 22.02 -11.21 -46.31
CA ILE A 647 21.79 -12.67 -46.33
C ILE A 647 20.30 -12.97 -46.44
N SER A 648 19.87 -13.21 -47.68
CA SER A 648 18.56 -13.79 -48.00
C SER A 648 18.43 -15.19 -47.39
N THR A 649 17.55 -15.36 -46.40
CA THR A 649 17.15 -16.70 -45.89
C THR A 649 15.69 -16.98 -46.27
N THR A 650 15.46 -17.18 -47.56
CA THR A 650 14.24 -17.82 -48.06
C THR A 650 14.25 -19.31 -47.71
N ILE A 651 13.40 -19.73 -46.79
CA ILE A 651 13.03 -21.15 -46.62
C ILE A 651 12.02 -21.51 -47.72
N PRO A 652 12.25 -22.56 -48.53
CA PRO A 652 11.28 -22.98 -49.55
C PRO A 652 10.11 -23.72 -48.90
N LEU A 653 8.92 -23.12 -48.95
CA LEU A 653 7.66 -23.86 -48.82
C LEU A 653 7.11 -24.10 -50.22
N ASP A 654 6.99 -25.37 -50.59
CA ASP A 654 6.19 -25.80 -51.73
C ASP A 654 5.28 -26.97 -51.32
N VAL A 655 4.12 -27.04 -51.96
CA VAL A 655 2.93 -27.88 -51.71
C VAL A 655 1.86 -27.28 -50.79
N ALA A 656 1.13 -26.29 -51.32
CA ALA A 656 -0.34 -26.23 -51.23
C ALA A 656 -0.91 -25.38 -52.38
N ALA A 657 -1.89 -25.93 -53.11
CA ALA A 657 -2.36 -25.36 -54.38
C ALA A 657 -3.47 -24.29 -54.23
N GLU A 658 -3.59 -23.46 -55.26
CA GLU A 658 -4.79 -22.70 -55.70
C GLU A 658 -5.50 -21.80 -54.66
N SER A 659 -5.21 -20.49 -54.66
CA SER A 659 -5.81 -19.48 -55.55
C SER A 659 -7.32 -19.20 -55.36
N LYS A 660 -7.65 -18.03 -54.76
CA LYS A 660 -8.19 -16.85 -55.48
C LYS A 660 -8.78 -15.81 -54.52
N LYS A 661 -8.42 -14.54 -54.75
CA LYS A 661 -9.27 -13.31 -54.81
C LYS A 661 -10.36 -13.13 -53.72
N LYS A 662 -10.54 -11.96 -53.09
CA LYS A 662 -10.29 -10.60 -53.62
C LYS A 662 -10.36 -9.55 -52.50
N THR A 663 -9.66 -8.46 -52.75
CA THR A 663 -9.77 -7.10 -52.19
C THR A 663 -11.04 -6.72 -51.42
N LEU A 664 -10.86 -6.11 -50.24
CA LEU A 664 -11.81 -5.18 -49.61
C LEU A 664 -11.26 -3.74 -49.75
N PRO A 665 -12.13 -2.77 -50.08
CA PRO A 665 -11.96 -1.40 -49.59
C PRO A 665 -13.21 -0.88 -48.85
N LEU A 666 -12.99 0.17 -48.07
CA LEU A 666 -13.94 0.93 -47.26
C LEU A 666 -15.22 1.35 -48.03
N ASN A 667 -16.40 1.34 -47.39
CA ASN A 667 -16.98 2.54 -46.73
C ASN A 667 -18.46 2.36 -46.27
N ALA A 668 -18.88 3.32 -45.43
CA ALA A 668 -20.26 3.78 -45.16
C ALA A 668 -21.21 2.97 -44.21
N THR A 669 -21.51 3.63 -43.09
CA THR A 669 -22.75 3.57 -42.27
C THR A 669 -24.03 3.96 -43.05
N PRO A 670 -25.23 3.88 -42.45
CA PRO A 670 -25.81 2.89 -41.52
C PRO A 670 -27.17 2.35 -42.08
N VAL A 671 -28.00 1.64 -41.27
CA VAL A 671 -29.50 1.69 -41.20
C VAL A 671 -30.14 0.37 -40.73
N SER A 672 -30.80 0.46 -39.57
CA SER A 672 -32.10 -0.11 -39.18
C SER A 672 -32.48 -1.62 -39.33
N SER A 673 -33.17 -2.05 -38.27
CA SER A 673 -34.37 -2.92 -38.21
C SER A 673 -34.27 -4.44 -38.06
N MET A 674 -35.01 -4.89 -37.04
CA MET A 674 -35.77 -6.15 -36.90
C MET A 674 -34.97 -7.47 -36.83
N GLU A 675 -34.88 -8.09 -35.65
CA GLU A 675 -35.95 -8.87 -34.98
C GLU A 675 -36.04 -10.31 -35.52
N LYS A 676 -35.46 -11.28 -34.77
CA LYS A 676 -36.11 -12.54 -34.36
C LYS A 676 -35.18 -13.46 -33.57
N ASP A 677 -35.56 -13.71 -32.32
CA ASP A 677 -35.30 -14.99 -31.63
C ASP A 677 -35.92 -16.15 -32.45
N PRO A 678 -35.34 -17.36 -32.38
CA PRO A 678 -35.87 -18.30 -31.39
C PRO A 678 -34.84 -19.25 -30.74
N LEU A 679 -34.87 -19.24 -29.40
CA LEU A 679 -35.13 -20.39 -28.53
C LEU A 679 -34.34 -21.72 -28.70
N SER A 680 -33.76 -22.15 -27.57
CA SER A 680 -33.63 -23.56 -27.12
C SER A 680 -32.48 -24.43 -27.68
N LYS A 681 -31.51 -24.76 -26.82
CA LYS A 681 -31.55 -26.00 -26.00
C LYS A 681 -30.39 -26.08 -24.99
N ALA A 682 -30.69 -26.54 -23.79
CA ALA A 682 -29.70 -27.00 -22.81
C ALA A 682 -29.27 -28.45 -23.08
N PRO A 683 -28.17 -28.90 -22.48
CA PRO A 683 -28.07 -30.28 -22.01
C PRO A 683 -27.73 -30.37 -20.51
N GLU A 684 -28.58 -31.06 -19.75
CA GLU A 684 -28.19 -31.63 -18.47
C GLU A 684 -27.15 -32.75 -18.70
N ILE A 685 -26.11 -32.82 -17.85
CA ILE A 685 -25.42 -34.09 -17.56
C ILE A 685 -25.32 -34.23 -16.04
N SER A 686 -25.67 -35.42 -15.56
CA SER A 686 -25.99 -35.69 -14.16
C SER A 686 -24.95 -36.59 -13.50
N LYS A 687 -24.50 -36.19 -12.30
CA LYS A 687 -24.07 -37.00 -11.14
C LYS A 687 -23.11 -38.18 -11.37
N GLN A 688 -22.00 -38.18 -10.62
CA GLN A 688 -21.84 -39.01 -9.40
C GLN A 688 -20.41 -38.90 -8.83
N ILE A 689 -20.29 -38.75 -7.51
CA ILE A 689 -19.29 -39.38 -6.61
C ILE A 689 -19.76 -39.13 -5.17
N ALA A 690 -19.61 -40.12 -4.29
CA ALA A 690 -20.16 -40.13 -2.93
C ALA A 690 -19.21 -39.52 -1.87
N PRO A 691 -19.75 -38.99 -0.75
CA PRO A 691 -18.93 -38.54 0.37
C PRO A 691 -18.47 -39.72 1.24
N LEU A 692 -17.20 -39.70 1.65
CA LEU A 692 -16.60 -40.68 2.55
C LEU A 692 -16.78 -40.23 4.01
N ASN A 693 -17.48 -41.05 4.81
CA ASN A 693 -17.58 -40.88 6.25
C ASN A 693 -16.23 -41.10 6.94
N VAL A 694 -15.89 -40.23 7.89
CA VAL A 694 -14.92 -40.55 8.96
C VAL A 694 -15.50 -40.12 10.31
N THR A 695 -15.84 -41.11 11.14
CA THR A 695 -16.28 -40.94 12.53
C THR A 695 -15.05 -40.76 13.45
N PRO A 696 -15.16 -40.05 14.59
CA PRO A 696 -14.02 -39.75 15.44
C PRO A 696 -13.68 -40.92 16.37
N VAL A 697 -12.38 -41.13 16.62
CA VAL A 697 -11.89 -42.10 17.63
C VAL A 697 -11.52 -41.37 18.91
N SER A 698 -11.93 -41.94 20.04
CA SER A 698 -11.76 -41.41 21.40
C SER A 698 -10.74 -42.23 22.21
N SER A 699 -10.23 -41.60 23.27
CA SER A 699 -9.61 -42.19 24.49
C SER A 699 -8.13 -42.59 24.48
N MET A 700 -7.31 -41.90 25.28
CA MET A 700 -6.82 -42.27 26.64
C MET A 700 -6.06 -41.04 27.23
N LYS A 701 -6.32 -40.58 28.47
CA LYS A 701 -5.77 -41.03 29.78
C LYS A 701 -4.21 -41.08 29.82
N LYS A 702 -3.50 -40.58 30.86
CA LYS A 702 -3.81 -39.74 32.04
C LYS A 702 -2.47 -39.35 32.74
N ASP A 703 -2.54 -38.41 33.70
CA ASP A 703 -1.69 -38.23 34.90
C ASP A 703 -0.44 -37.29 34.91
N SER A 704 -0.41 -36.48 35.99
CA SER A 704 0.74 -35.81 36.68
C SER A 704 1.54 -34.72 35.94
N SER A 705 2.01 -33.63 36.59
CA SER A 705 1.87 -33.14 37.98
C SER A 705 2.26 -31.64 38.09
N LEU A 706 2.00 -31.05 39.27
CA LEU A 706 2.60 -29.84 39.91
C LEU A 706 3.85 -29.24 39.23
N THR A 707 4.03 -27.90 39.19
CA THR A 707 4.18 -27.05 40.40
C THR A 707 3.67 -25.61 40.28
N LYS A 708 3.18 -25.07 41.41
CA LYS A 708 3.10 -23.63 41.68
C LYS A 708 4.48 -23.07 42.06
N SER A 709 4.70 -21.78 41.81
CA SER A 709 5.60 -20.95 42.62
C SER A 709 5.15 -19.49 42.60
N ASP A 710 4.54 -19.04 43.69
CA ASP A 710 4.33 -17.63 43.99
C ASP A 710 5.66 -16.95 44.34
N ALA A 711 5.84 -15.68 43.94
CA ALA A 711 6.79 -14.77 44.58
C ALA A 711 6.33 -13.31 44.37
N LYS A 712 5.99 -12.64 45.47
CA LYS A 712 5.84 -11.18 45.57
C LYS A 712 7.14 -10.55 46.06
N HIS A 713 7.42 -9.30 45.68
CA HIS A 713 7.94 -8.20 46.52
C HIS A 713 7.79 -6.92 45.67
N ASP A 714 7.00 -5.95 46.13
CA ASP A 714 7.42 -4.71 46.83
C ASP A 714 8.20 -3.72 45.94
N GLU A 715 8.16 -2.41 46.11
CA GLU A 715 7.22 -1.37 46.58
C GLU A 715 8.08 -0.07 46.62
N SER A 716 7.48 1.12 46.75
CA SER A 716 8.12 2.43 47.01
C SER A 716 8.97 3.07 45.88
N LEU A 717 9.11 4.41 45.77
CA LEU A 717 8.20 5.56 45.93
C LEU A 717 8.92 6.85 45.45
N ASP A 718 8.22 7.99 45.45
CA ASP A 718 8.73 9.39 45.37
C ASP A 718 9.39 9.88 44.03
N LYS A 719 9.20 11.13 43.56
CA LYS A 719 8.26 12.23 43.88
C LYS A 719 8.27 13.34 42.79
N GLU A 720 7.30 14.27 42.88
CA GLU A 720 7.31 15.73 42.52
C GLU A 720 8.48 16.29 41.67
N SER A 721 8.34 17.18 40.68
CA SER A 721 7.25 18.04 40.15
C SER A 721 7.56 18.37 38.66
N SER A 722 7.07 19.39 37.92
CA SER A 722 6.21 20.58 38.12
C SER A 722 5.58 21.03 36.76
N GLU A 723 4.82 22.12 36.75
CA GLU A 723 4.21 22.75 35.56
C GLU A 723 5.19 23.62 34.74
N SER A 724 5.02 23.70 33.42
CA SER A 724 5.11 24.97 32.68
C SER A 724 4.50 24.87 31.27
N SER A 725 3.53 25.74 30.98
CA SER A 725 2.97 25.99 29.65
C SER A 725 3.98 26.67 28.71
N SER A 726 3.97 26.35 27.42
CA SER A 726 4.53 27.23 26.38
C SER A 726 3.80 27.07 25.04
N ASP A 727 3.06 28.10 24.65
CA ASP A 727 2.54 28.33 23.30
C ASP A 727 3.63 28.20 22.22
N TRP A 728 3.30 27.56 21.10
CA TRP A 728 3.96 27.81 19.81
C TRP A 728 2.90 27.90 18.71
N GLY A 729 2.77 29.10 18.14
CA GLY A 729 1.63 29.46 17.31
C GLY A 729 1.65 28.89 15.89
N THR A 730 0.50 28.37 15.47
CA THR A 730 0.22 28.03 14.06
C THR A 730 0.24 29.28 13.19
N ILE A 731 1.08 29.32 12.16
CA ILE A 731 1.06 30.40 11.16
C ILE A 731 -0.14 30.20 10.23
N VAL A 732 -1.23 30.90 10.52
CA VAL A 732 -2.37 31.09 9.61
C VAL A 732 -1.96 32.09 8.52
N ILE A 733 -1.75 31.63 7.29
CA ILE A 733 -1.65 32.53 6.14
C ILE A 733 -3.07 32.90 5.69
N ASN A 734 -3.41 34.16 5.90
CA ASN A 734 -4.74 34.72 5.72
C ASN A 734 -4.89 35.28 4.30
N ASP A 735 -5.74 34.67 3.50
CA ASP A 735 -5.90 34.99 2.07
C ASP A 735 -6.75 36.27 1.89
N LYS A 736 -6.15 37.37 1.40
CA LYS A 736 -6.91 38.60 1.08
C LYS A 736 -6.49 39.36 -0.19
N LYS A 737 -7.47 39.35 -1.10
CA LYS A 737 -7.91 40.43 -2.02
C LYS A 737 -7.16 40.65 -3.33
N ARG A 738 -7.85 40.22 -4.40
CA ARG A 738 -7.91 40.93 -5.70
C ARG A 738 -8.22 42.42 -5.52
N THR A 739 -7.51 43.27 -6.26
CA THR A 739 -8.07 44.48 -6.90
C THR A 739 -7.44 44.68 -8.27
N SER A 740 -8.25 45.15 -9.22
CA SER A 740 -7.93 45.27 -10.65
C SER A 740 -7.33 46.62 -11.05
N VAL A 741 -6.33 46.63 -11.94
CA VAL A 741 -6.04 47.75 -12.86
C VAL A 741 -5.67 47.18 -14.23
N ALA A 742 -6.02 47.89 -15.30
CA ALA A 742 -5.90 47.42 -16.68
C ALA A 742 -4.79 48.12 -17.50
N ALA A 743 -4.38 47.43 -18.56
CA ALA A 743 -3.97 47.96 -19.87
C ALA A 743 -2.53 48.48 -20.14
N ARG A 744 -1.94 47.82 -21.16
CA ARG A 744 -1.27 48.41 -22.35
C ARG A 744 0.27 48.67 -22.32
N PRO A 745 0.94 48.74 -23.50
CA PRO A 745 1.89 47.65 -23.83
C PRO A 745 3.26 48.08 -24.40
N ALA A 746 4.16 47.08 -24.52
CA ALA A 746 5.29 46.95 -25.48
C ALA A 746 6.41 48.02 -25.49
N PHE A 747 7.66 47.58 -25.65
CA PHE A 747 8.54 47.80 -26.83
C PHE A 747 9.99 47.33 -26.56
N PHE A 748 10.60 46.68 -27.57
CA PHE A 748 12.01 46.27 -27.77
C PHE A 748 12.97 45.96 -26.59
N SER A 749 13.54 44.76 -26.63
CA SER A 749 14.96 44.62 -26.98
C SER A 749 15.22 43.25 -27.64
N SER A 750 15.73 43.26 -28.87
CA SER A 750 16.24 42.07 -29.55
C SER A 750 17.77 42.15 -29.61
N SER A 751 18.46 41.02 -29.36
CA SER A 751 19.76 40.73 -30.00
C SER A 751 20.28 39.33 -29.70
N LYS A 752 20.56 38.61 -30.79
CA LYS A 752 21.60 37.59 -30.94
C LYS A 752 21.44 36.25 -30.20
N VAL A 753 20.84 35.33 -30.97
CA VAL A 753 21.37 33.98 -31.24
C VAL A 753 22.88 33.88 -30.99
N ASN A 754 23.29 32.87 -30.21
CA ASN A 754 24.50 32.10 -30.45
C ASN A 754 24.23 30.64 -30.04
N ASP A 755 24.93 29.72 -30.68
CA ASP A 755 24.58 28.31 -30.76
C ASP A 755 25.00 27.45 -29.57
N GLU A 756 24.49 26.21 -29.57
CA GLU A 756 25.07 25.01 -28.94
C GLU A 756 25.54 25.07 -27.48
N THR A 757 24.64 24.72 -26.56
CA THR A 757 24.97 23.74 -25.50
C THR A 757 23.84 22.72 -25.35
N ALA A 758 23.82 21.74 -26.26
CA ALA A 758 23.00 20.55 -26.07
C ALA A 758 23.45 19.81 -24.81
N VAL A 759 22.59 19.77 -23.78
CA VAL A 759 22.82 18.97 -22.57
C VAL A 759 22.77 17.48 -22.96
N LYS A 760 23.94 16.88 -23.21
CA LYS A 760 24.05 15.46 -23.53
C LYS A 760 23.49 14.62 -22.37
N PRO A 761 22.68 13.58 -22.64
CA PRO A 761 22.15 12.71 -21.60
C PRO A 761 23.26 11.82 -21.02
N LYS A 762 23.85 12.22 -19.89
CA LYS A 762 24.85 11.42 -19.16
C LYS A 762 24.27 10.25 -18.35
N ALA A 763 22.95 10.09 -18.33
CA ALA A 763 22.24 9.12 -17.49
C ALA A 763 22.65 7.63 -17.67
N PRO A 764 22.81 7.06 -18.88
CA PRO A 764 22.89 5.60 -19.04
C PRO A 764 24.22 4.98 -18.58
N VAL A 765 25.32 5.74 -18.57
CA VAL A 765 26.62 5.25 -18.08
C VAL A 765 26.61 5.17 -16.55
N ALA A 766 26.08 6.19 -15.88
CA ALA A 766 26.00 6.24 -14.42
C ALA A 766 25.14 5.10 -13.85
N SER A 767 23.98 4.82 -14.45
CA SER A 767 23.12 3.72 -14.01
C SER A 767 23.76 2.35 -14.17
N ARG A 768 24.56 2.12 -15.24
CA ARG A 768 25.26 0.85 -15.46
C ARG A 768 26.47 0.68 -14.53
N VAL A 769 27.20 1.76 -14.24
CA VAL A 769 28.24 1.79 -13.20
C VAL A 769 27.65 1.38 -11.84
N ASP A 770 26.51 1.95 -11.45
CA ASP A 770 25.84 1.63 -10.19
C ASP A 770 25.23 0.21 -10.18
N SER A 771 24.77 -0.30 -11.32
CA SER A 771 24.33 -1.69 -11.52
C SER A 771 25.46 -2.68 -11.19
N VAL A 772 26.61 -2.56 -11.88
CA VAL A 772 27.80 -3.41 -11.65
C VAL A 772 28.31 -3.31 -10.21
N ARG A 773 28.36 -2.10 -9.64
CA ARG A 773 28.72 -1.89 -8.22
C ARG A 773 27.72 -2.57 -7.28
N THR A 774 26.43 -2.51 -7.56
CA THR A 774 25.38 -3.10 -6.70
C THR A 774 25.38 -4.62 -6.77
N ALA A 775 25.62 -5.21 -7.96
CA ALA A 775 25.64 -6.64 -8.17
C ALA A 775 26.85 -7.31 -7.48
N LEU A 776 28.07 -6.84 -7.76
CA LEU A 776 29.31 -7.48 -7.29
C LEU A 776 29.58 -7.26 -5.78
N PHE A 777 29.06 -6.18 -5.19
CA PHE A 777 29.33 -5.79 -3.79
C PHE A 777 28.09 -5.90 -2.88
N ARG A 778 27.05 -6.61 -3.31
CA ARG A 778 25.80 -6.81 -2.56
C ARG A 778 26.05 -7.48 -1.21
N GLY A 779 25.68 -6.81 -0.11
CA GLY A 779 25.79 -7.34 1.25
C GLY A 779 27.13 -7.08 1.96
N ASP A 780 28.10 -6.44 1.30
CA ASP A 780 29.37 -6.08 1.91
C ASP A 780 29.28 -4.77 2.72
N GLY A 781 29.04 -4.91 4.02
CA GLY A 781 28.94 -3.77 4.95
C GLY A 781 30.27 -3.08 5.25
N SER A 782 31.42 -3.63 4.84
CA SER A 782 32.75 -3.10 5.18
C SER A 782 33.06 -1.76 4.52
N HIS A 783 32.36 -1.44 3.43
CA HIS A 783 32.62 -0.27 2.59
C HIS A 783 31.54 0.82 2.64
N ARG A 784 30.61 0.78 3.60
CA ARG A 784 29.87 2.00 3.99
C ARG A 784 30.87 2.98 4.62
N LYS A 785 31.61 3.72 3.78
CA LYS A 785 32.28 4.97 4.18
C LYS A 785 31.20 5.88 4.73
N LYS A 786 31.04 5.88 6.06
CA LYS A 786 30.41 7.01 6.73
C LYS A 786 31.12 8.25 6.21
N PRO A 787 30.42 9.28 5.69
CA PRO A 787 31.07 10.55 5.43
C PRO A 787 31.77 10.96 6.72
N ILE A 788 33.09 11.11 6.64
CA ILE A 788 33.93 11.50 7.78
C ILE A 788 33.30 12.75 8.37
N HIS A 789 33.13 12.76 9.70
CA HIS A 789 32.44 13.83 10.40
C HIS A 789 32.99 15.20 9.99
N GLY A 790 32.24 15.93 9.17
CA GLY A 790 32.16 17.36 9.37
C GLY A 790 31.70 17.54 10.81
N HIS A 791 32.53 18.21 11.63
CA HIS A 791 32.22 18.42 13.04
C HIS A 791 30.87 19.11 13.17
N ARG A 792 29.84 18.34 13.49
CA ARG A 792 28.57 18.85 13.95
C ARG A 792 28.82 19.32 15.37
N THR A 793 28.87 20.63 15.55
CA THR A 793 29.06 21.28 16.85
C THR A 793 28.18 20.61 17.89
N THR A 794 28.78 20.13 18.98
CA THR A 794 28.04 19.52 20.08
C THR A 794 27.06 20.54 20.63
N VAL A 795 25.78 20.16 20.70
CA VAL A 795 24.67 21.02 21.17
C VAL A 795 24.82 21.40 22.67
N GLY A 796 25.85 20.89 23.35
CA GLY A 796 26.24 21.29 24.71
C GLY A 796 27.12 22.54 24.82
N GLU A 797 27.52 23.18 23.71
CA GLU A 797 28.36 24.42 23.74
C GLU A 797 27.70 25.65 23.10
N ILE A 798 26.39 25.58 22.81
CA ILE A 798 25.61 26.79 22.52
C ILE A 798 25.17 27.38 23.87
N ASN A 799 25.73 28.53 24.22
CA ASN A 799 25.28 29.28 25.39
C ASN A 799 23.88 29.85 25.12
N TRP A 800 22.88 29.38 25.88
CA TRP A 800 21.48 29.80 25.75
C TRP A 800 21.08 30.91 26.72
N ASP A 801 21.99 31.38 27.58
CA ASP A 801 21.72 32.53 28.44
C ASP A 801 21.71 33.83 27.61
N PRO A 802 20.62 34.62 27.64
CA PRO A 802 20.62 35.95 27.02
C PRO A 802 21.59 36.87 27.78
N LEU A 803 22.44 37.59 27.02
CA LEU A 803 23.24 38.67 27.59
C LEU A 803 22.31 39.69 28.29
N PRO A 804 22.65 40.15 29.51
CA PRO A 804 21.80 41.08 30.25
C PRO A 804 21.70 42.41 29.49
N ILE A 805 20.52 42.70 28.98
CA ILE A 805 20.20 43.99 28.37
C ILE A 805 20.08 45.02 29.50
N ALA A 806 20.79 46.14 29.36
CA ALA A 806 20.83 47.22 30.34
C ALA A 806 19.42 47.83 30.57
N PRO A 807 19.15 48.37 31.78
CA PRO A 807 17.90 49.08 32.05
C PRO A 807 17.80 50.32 31.15
N VAL A 808 16.63 50.50 30.53
CA VAL A 808 16.25 51.71 29.78
C VAL A 808 15.09 52.38 30.50
N ASP A 809 15.11 53.70 30.56
CA ASP A 809 14.37 54.54 31.50
C ASP A 809 12.84 54.45 31.44
N GLU A 810 12.20 54.83 32.55
CA GLU A 810 10.75 54.94 32.71
C GLU A 810 10.11 55.90 31.69
N PRO A 811 8.97 55.55 31.07
CA PRO A 811 8.09 56.55 30.47
C PRO A 811 7.26 57.25 31.57
N PRO A 812 7.00 58.57 31.45
CA PRO A 812 6.34 59.33 32.50
C PRO A 812 4.85 58.98 32.63
N ARG A 813 4.35 59.05 33.87
CA ARG A 813 2.93 58.94 34.20
C ARG A 813 2.11 60.02 33.47
N LEU A 814 0.91 59.64 33.03
CA LEU A 814 -0.18 60.57 32.76
C LEU A 814 -1.46 60.07 33.44
N ASP A 815 -2.08 60.98 34.19
CA ASP A 815 -3.15 60.69 35.14
C ASP A 815 -4.54 60.54 34.51
N SER A 816 -5.41 59.94 35.32
CA SER A 816 -6.87 59.93 35.25
C SER A 816 -7.57 60.93 34.31
N THR A 817 -8.54 60.46 33.52
CA THR A 817 -9.97 60.58 33.87
C THR A 817 -10.92 60.04 32.77
N ASN A 818 -12.13 59.69 33.20
CA ASN A 818 -13.42 59.92 32.53
C ASN A 818 -14.06 58.91 31.53
N PHE A 819 -15.21 58.44 32.03
CA PHE A 819 -16.48 58.11 31.37
C PHE A 819 -16.72 56.76 30.69
N ALA A 820 -17.93 56.27 30.95
CA ALA A 820 -18.50 55.00 30.54
C ALA A 820 -19.40 55.16 29.32
N LEU A 821 -19.52 54.08 28.54
CA LEU A 821 -20.79 53.43 28.22
C LEU A 821 -20.56 51.98 27.78
#